data_AF-A0A963GLD1-F1
#
_entry.id   AF-A0A963GLD1-F1
#
_cell.length_a   1.000
_cell.length_b   1.000
_cell.length_c   1.000
_cell.angle_alpha   90.00
_cell.angle_beta   90.00
_cell.angle_gamma   90.00
#
_symmetry.space_group_name_H-M   'P 1'
#
loop_
_entity.id
_entity.type
_entity.pdbx_description
1 polymer ?
#
loop_
_entity_poly.entity_id
_entity_poly.type
_entity_poly.pdbx_seq_one_letter_code
_entity_poly.pdbx_strand_id
1 'polypeptide(L)'
;MQAIKIIYENHDTGIHIADTLLMLLWGLEGAGYRADIERELAPGHLNILLENFTDEFTDRALKLAHCGTDFIIVATEFLTGNTFNDFRKSASALPKDAHYDNAAYWATRYRNFLRLSEYALAVWHLSEHQVPVYQTALPGRGVEYLPHGYLAAFRRVVMRPDAERDIDFLFTGSLTPYRQRILANLERKGYRVHAAPAMTGHFHREQLLSRTRIALNLRQHADWLYPSNSRFHYHLNNASLLLSERCHYSCDLDAYVEHSTDIVHDAIISLSQGHFSERAESALAEFAKARPMERLMASLMKSSLTEEKLAWLGVKPDDKAAARTGYENVERYYDAIPVKEKENALICLSIKPLWEDHLLSSLKEMFNICQIFYLTELIDRLGSVDNLSSFVNDFVSREKISAIFLGVERLHKKYTKFYQKFIDFYSAIQCRKIYPLLFDDVIFQKENFDLLSSGPFELILTACPLSAFKYHEHNMPAVFFPLEGHEKWYFYKHNCRDIDVLFYGDVSKGKRRNYLYKIEKSGLSVTYVGDQKRSLSIAELCEYLRRSKIVLNFSESFSASGGIYYQFKGRILEAAFCGALCISEKNPPASLIFGNDLPQFNTADECVHLINFFLSNPVYYEKARITFVCRSELYRPTKIIKEIFGFDVNHECSFANTTSWPLPDRPCLTVSATREGQRVTVHCIANPEYFHSDLEYAFYLVAIGAKAQVLEYTSSPEAQFVISDDMLGKSMEVRSFVREIINPDKKMMKTTPVVESRKM
;
A
#
# COMPACT_ATOMS: atom_id res chain seq x y z
N MET A 1 -15.85 7.59 -20.37
CA MET A 1 -15.63 6.20 -19.93
C MET A 1 -15.92 6.16 -18.44
N GLN A 2 -16.90 5.37 -18.02
CA GLN A 2 -17.26 5.23 -16.60
C GLN A 2 -16.36 4.19 -15.93
N ALA A 3 -15.86 4.50 -14.74
CA ALA A 3 -15.04 3.55 -14.00
C ALA A 3 -15.92 2.49 -13.30
N ILE A 4 -15.51 1.23 -13.41
CA ILE A 4 -16.04 0.12 -12.63
C ILE A 4 -15.42 0.20 -11.22
N LYS A 5 -16.22 0.04 -10.18
CA LYS A 5 -15.79 0.19 -8.79
C LYS A 5 -15.73 -1.17 -8.10
N ILE A 6 -14.55 -1.62 -7.71
CA ILE A 6 -14.35 -2.90 -7.01
C ILE A 6 -14.39 -2.60 -5.52
N ILE A 7 -15.43 -3.07 -4.84
CA ILE A 7 -15.76 -2.69 -3.46
C ILE A 7 -15.29 -3.76 -2.48
N TYR A 8 -14.67 -3.34 -1.39
CA TYR A 8 -14.24 -4.24 -0.30
C TYR A 8 -14.77 -3.87 1.09
N GLU A 9 -15.73 -2.94 1.20
CA GLU A 9 -16.31 -2.43 2.45
C GLU A 9 -16.68 -3.51 3.45
N ASN A 10 -17.26 -4.60 2.95
CA ASN A 10 -17.75 -5.74 3.72
C ASN A 10 -16.64 -6.69 4.20
N HIS A 11 -15.38 -6.30 4.02
CA HIS A 11 -14.20 -7.02 4.49
C HIS A 11 -13.33 -6.07 5.35
N ASP A 12 -12.93 -6.52 6.53
CA ASP A 12 -12.28 -5.67 7.55
C ASP A 12 -11.12 -4.78 7.05
N THR A 13 -10.14 -5.40 6.40
CA THR A 13 -8.89 -4.73 5.98
C THR A 13 -8.57 -4.89 4.50
N GLY A 14 -9.32 -5.72 3.78
CA GLY A 14 -9.01 -6.11 2.39
C GLY A 14 -7.75 -6.97 2.20
N ILE A 15 -6.86 -7.10 3.20
CA ILE A 15 -5.57 -7.80 3.08
C ILE A 15 -5.73 -9.26 2.63
N HIS A 16 -6.70 -9.98 3.19
CA HIS A 16 -6.93 -11.40 2.88
C HIS A 16 -7.56 -11.63 1.50
N ILE A 17 -8.10 -10.59 0.87
CA ILE A 17 -8.72 -10.65 -0.47
C ILE A 17 -7.97 -9.79 -1.51
N ALA A 18 -6.86 -9.17 -1.14
CA ALA A 18 -6.15 -8.22 -2.00
C ALA A 18 -5.71 -8.84 -3.33
N ASP A 19 -5.34 -10.13 -3.30
CA ASP A 19 -5.00 -10.88 -4.51
C ASP A 19 -6.20 -10.95 -5.49
N THR A 20 -7.42 -11.15 -4.99
CA THR A 20 -8.63 -11.14 -5.82
C THR A 20 -8.98 -9.72 -6.29
N LEU A 21 -8.83 -8.71 -5.43
CA LEU A 21 -9.07 -7.31 -5.80
C LEU A 21 -8.14 -6.86 -6.94
N LEU A 22 -6.84 -7.18 -6.84
CA LEU A 22 -5.85 -6.86 -7.87
C LEU A 22 -6.08 -7.65 -9.16
N MET A 23 -6.52 -8.91 -9.07
CA MET A 23 -6.87 -9.72 -10.23
C MET A 23 -8.04 -9.11 -10.99
N LEU A 24 -9.07 -8.63 -10.29
CA LEU A 24 -10.20 -7.93 -10.88
C LEU A 24 -9.77 -6.60 -11.52
N LEU A 25 -9.00 -5.78 -10.79
CA LEU A 25 -8.52 -4.48 -11.27
C LEU A 25 -7.75 -4.63 -12.59
N TRP A 26 -6.66 -5.39 -12.58
CA TRP A 26 -5.80 -5.52 -13.76
C TRP A 26 -6.42 -6.40 -14.84
N GLY A 27 -7.31 -7.33 -14.49
CA GLY A 27 -8.10 -8.08 -15.46
C GLY A 27 -9.03 -7.17 -16.26
N LEU A 28 -9.74 -6.26 -15.58
CA LEU A 28 -10.65 -5.30 -16.21
C LEU A 28 -9.89 -4.27 -17.04
N GLU A 29 -8.80 -3.72 -16.52
CA GLU A 29 -7.92 -2.80 -17.26
C GLU A 29 -7.31 -3.48 -18.49
N GLY A 30 -6.86 -4.72 -18.35
CA GLY A 30 -6.36 -5.53 -19.47
C GLY A 30 -7.43 -5.83 -20.52
N ALA A 31 -8.70 -5.89 -20.14
CA ALA A 31 -9.84 -6.02 -21.05
C ALA A 31 -10.33 -4.67 -21.62
N GLY A 32 -9.67 -3.56 -21.30
CA GLY A 32 -9.96 -2.22 -21.82
C GLY A 32 -10.98 -1.42 -21.01
N TYR A 33 -11.34 -1.86 -19.81
CA TYR A 33 -12.23 -1.13 -18.91
C TYR A 33 -11.44 -0.31 -17.91
N ARG A 34 -11.92 0.89 -17.59
CA ARG A 34 -11.42 1.63 -16.42
C ARG A 34 -11.98 0.98 -15.14
N ALA A 35 -11.13 0.65 -14.20
CA ALA A 35 -11.53 0.12 -12.90
C ALA A 35 -10.78 0.81 -11.76
N ASP A 36 -11.44 0.98 -10.61
CA ASP A 36 -10.84 1.50 -9.39
C ASP A 36 -11.21 0.57 -8.22
N ILE A 37 -10.29 0.37 -7.27
CA ILE A 37 -10.60 -0.32 -5.99
C ILE A 37 -11.06 0.75 -5.00
N GLU A 38 -12.27 0.62 -4.49
CA GLU A 38 -12.86 1.55 -3.54
C GLU A 38 -13.25 0.83 -2.25
N ARG A 39 -13.16 1.53 -1.12
CA ARG A 39 -13.61 0.97 0.14
C ARG A 39 -15.13 0.90 0.18
N GLU A 40 -15.81 1.99 -0.13
CA GLU A 40 -17.26 2.13 0.05
C GLU A 40 -18.02 1.91 -1.25
N LEU A 41 -19.29 1.48 -1.13
CA LEU A 41 -20.22 1.44 -2.26
C LEU A 41 -20.26 2.78 -3.00
N ALA A 42 -20.17 2.76 -4.33
CA ALA A 42 -20.14 3.94 -5.17
C ALA A 42 -21.49 4.14 -5.91
N PRO A 43 -22.35 5.08 -5.46
CA PRO A 43 -23.66 5.29 -6.09
C PRO A 43 -23.55 5.68 -7.56
N GLY A 44 -24.43 5.12 -8.40
CA GLY A 44 -24.48 5.43 -9.85
C GLY A 44 -23.36 4.81 -10.70
N HIS A 45 -22.45 4.05 -10.08
CA HIS A 45 -21.43 3.28 -10.77
C HIS A 45 -21.80 1.79 -10.87
N LEU A 46 -21.11 1.05 -11.75
CA LEU A 46 -21.11 -0.41 -11.69
C LEU A 46 -20.17 -0.86 -10.57
N ASN A 47 -20.72 -1.47 -9.53
CA ASN A 47 -19.99 -1.95 -8.37
C ASN A 47 -19.77 -3.47 -8.48
N ILE A 48 -18.52 -3.92 -8.36
CA ILE A 48 -18.19 -5.34 -8.21
C ILE A 48 -17.98 -5.61 -6.72
N LEU A 49 -18.80 -6.49 -6.15
CA LEU A 49 -18.85 -6.78 -4.73
C LEU A 49 -18.33 -8.20 -4.47
N LEU A 50 -17.30 -8.34 -3.63
CA LEU A 50 -16.85 -9.66 -3.18
C LEU A 50 -17.76 -10.15 -2.04
N GLU A 51 -18.18 -11.40 -2.09
CA GLU A 51 -19.09 -11.94 -1.09
C GLU A 51 -18.41 -12.04 0.29
N ASN A 52 -19.02 -11.36 1.26
CA ASN A 52 -18.90 -11.53 2.70
C ASN A 52 -20.01 -10.68 3.36
N PHE A 53 -21.26 -10.89 2.95
CA PHE A 53 -22.32 -9.89 3.15
C PHE A 53 -22.97 -9.98 4.53
N THR A 54 -23.05 -8.82 5.20
CA THR A 54 -23.76 -8.64 6.47
C THR A 54 -25.12 -8.00 6.22
N ASP A 55 -26.01 -8.03 7.22
CA ASP A 55 -27.34 -7.42 7.12
C ASP A 55 -27.24 -5.91 6.84
N GLU A 56 -26.37 -5.21 7.58
CA GLU A 56 -26.16 -3.76 7.43
C GLU A 56 -25.62 -3.39 6.05
N PHE A 57 -24.61 -4.10 5.55
CA PHE A 57 -24.05 -3.85 4.23
C PHE A 57 -25.08 -4.11 3.14
N THR A 58 -25.82 -5.22 3.25
CA THR A 58 -26.84 -5.62 2.27
C THR A 58 -27.97 -4.60 2.22
N ASP A 59 -28.43 -4.11 3.36
CA ASP A 59 -29.49 -3.10 3.43
C ASP A 59 -29.06 -1.79 2.77
N ARG A 60 -27.79 -1.39 2.90
CA ARG A 60 -27.23 -0.23 2.18
C ARG A 60 -27.15 -0.47 0.67
N ALA A 61 -26.60 -1.61 0.27
CA ALA A 61 -26.45 -1.96 -1.15
C ALA A 61 -27.81 -2.03 -1.86
N LEU A 62 -28.83 -2.61 -1.22
CA LEU A 62 -30.19 -2.67 -1.75
C LEU A 62 -30.81 -1.28 -1.92
N LYS A 63 -30.61 -0.35 -0.97
CA LYS A 63 -31.07 1.04 -1.14
C LYS A 63 -30.46 1.68 -2.38
N LEU A 64 -29.17 1.47 -2.62
CA LEU A 64 -28.50 1.97 -3.82
C LEU A 64 -28.97 1.27 -5.10
N ALA A 65 -29.27 -0.03 -5.04
CA ALA A 65 -29.87 -0.79 -6.15
C ALA A 65 -31.19 -0.15 -6.57
N HIS A 66 -32.06 0.16 -5.61
CA HIS A 66 -33.33 0.85 -5.86
C HIS A 66 -33.16 2.27 -6.43
N CYS A 67 -31.99 2.89 -6.22
CA CYS A 67 -31.63 4.19 -6.80
C CYS A 67 -30.87 4.08 -8.14
N GLY A 68 -30.83 2.89 -8.76
CA GLY A 68 -30.20 2.69 -10.07
C GLY A 68 -28.69 2.46 -10.05
N THR A 69 -28.13 2.04 -8.91
CA THR A 69 -26.73 1.57 -8.84
C THR A 69 -26.66 0.10 -9.24
N ASP A 70 -25.73 -0.24 -10.12
CA ASP A 70 -25.59 -1.59 -10.64
C ASP A 70 -24.57 -2.42 -9.88
N PHE A 71 -24.81 -3.73 -9.78
CA PHE A 71 -23.95 -4.66 -9.06
C PHE A 71 -23.56 -5.88 -9.88
N ILE A 72 -22.31 -6.31 -9.74
CA ILE A 72 -21.87 -7.67 -10.03
C ILE A 72 -21.38 -8.26 -8.71
N ILE A 73 -21.75 -9.50 -8.42
CA ILE A 73 -21.32 -10.17 -7.19
C ILE A 73 -20.28 -11.22 -7.51
N VAL A 74 -19.13 -11.21 -6.84
CA VAL A 74 -18.14 -12.28 -6.85
C VAL A 74 -18.44 -13.23 -5.69
N ALA A 75 -19.03 -14.38 -6.00
CA ALA A 75 -19.27 -15.47 -5.06
C ALA A 75 -17.97 -16.24 -4.76
N THR A 76 -17.68 -16.40 -3.46
CA THR A 76 -16.42 -16.96 -2.95
C THR A 76 -16.60 -18.31 -2.24
N GLU A 77 -17.80 -18.64 -1.78
CA GLU A 77 -18.08 -19.79 -0.91
C GLU A 77 -18.75 -20.95 -1.66
N PHE A 78 -18.62 -22.18 -1.16
CA PHE A 78 -19.29 -23.32 -1.76
C PHE A 78 -20.76 -23.38 -1.33
N LEU A 79 -21.68 -23.49 -2.28
CA LEU A 79 -23.09 -23.75 -2.01
C LEU A 79 -23.30 -25.25 -1.81
N THR A 80 -23.65 -25.65 -0.59
CA THR A 80 -23.80 -27.05 -0.18
C THR A 80 -25.24 -27.26 0.31
N GLY A 81 -26.15 -27.39 -0.65
CA GLY A 81 -27.60 -27.38 -0.41
C GLY A 81 -28.12 -25.95 -0.30
N ASN A 82 -28.71 -25.60 0.84
CA ASN A 82 -29.40 -24.31 1.03
C ASN A 82 -28.61 -23.33 1.92
N THR A 83 -27.29 -23.47 2.00
CA THR A 83 -26.40 -22.54 2.72
C THR A 83 -24.95 -22.68 2.25
N PHE A 84 -24.08 -21.76 2.68
CA PHE A 84 -22.66 -21.77 2.37
C PHE A 84 -21.89 -22.75 3.27
N ASN A 85 -20.92 -23.46 2.69
CA ASN A 85 -19.92 -24.28 3.36
C ASN A 85 -20.44 -25.27 4.43
N ASP A 86 -21.67 -25.76 4.29
CA ASP A 86 -22.23 -26.83 5.12
C ASP A 86 -21.75 -28.21 4.64
N PHE A 87 -20.49 -28.51 4.93
CA PHE A 87 -19.88 -29.80 4.65
C PHE A 87 -20.25 -30.89 5.68
N ARG A 88 -21.15 -30.61 6.64
CA ARG A 88 -21.54 -31.56 7.70
C ARG A 88 -22.29 -32.78 7.17
N LYS A 89 -22.85 -32.70 5.95
CA LYS A 89 -23.58 -33.80 5.30
C LYS A 89 -22.70 -34.72 4.44
N SER A 90 -21.45 -34.34 4.11
CA SER A 90 -20.64 -35.05 3.11
C SER A 90 -19.58 -36.01 3.67
N ALA A 91 -19.36 -36.12 4.99
CA ALA A 91 -18.51 -37.17 5.55
C ALA A 91 -18.82 -37.46 7.03
N SER A 92 -18.77 -38.75 7.39
CA SER A 92 -18.93 -39.25 8.75
C SER A 92 -17.84 -38.72 9.69
N ALA A 93 -18.26 -38.03 10.75
CA ALA A 93 -17.46 -37.68 11.94
C ALA A 93 -16.19 -36.83 11.67
N LEU A 94 -16.36 -35.56 11.29
CA LEU A 94 -15.26 -34.58 11.35
C LEU A 94 -15.10 -34.01 12.78
N PRO A 95 -13.85 -33.73 13.24
CA PRO A 95 -13.60 -32.97 14.46
C PRO A 95 -14.13 -31.54 14.31
N LYS A 96 -14.65 -30.97 15.42
CA LYS A 96 -15.13 -29.58 15.48
C LYS A 96 -14.06 -28.62 14.98
N ASP A 97 -14.27 -27.99 13.83
CA ASP A 97 -13.39 -26.98 13.25
C ASP A 97 -14.07 -25.61 13.42
N ALA A 98 -13.50 -24.77 14.28
CA ALA A 98 -14.15 -23.57 14.81
C ALA A 98 -14.56 -22.54 13.73
N HIS A 99 -13.96 -22.61 12.53
CA HIS A 99 -14.23 -21.67 11.44
C HIS A 99 -15.45 -22.03 10.57
N TYR A 100 -15.78 -23.31 10.42
CA TYR A 100 -16.90 -23.76 9.58
C TYR A 100 -18.13 -24.21 10.38
N ASP A 101 -18.00 -24.36 11.71
CA ASP A 101 -19.08 -24.82 12.59
C ASP A 101 -20.13 -23.74 12.94
N ASN A 102 -19.95 -22.48 12.49
CA ASN A 102 -20.90 -21.41 12.77
C ASN A 102 -22.06 -21.39 11.75
N ALA A 103 -23.00 -22.32 11.92
CA ALA A 103 -24.15 -22.46 11.03
C ALA A 103 -25.00 -21.18 10.92
N ALA A 104 -25.12 -20.41 12.00
CA ALA A 104 -25.86 -19.14 11.99
C ALA A 104 -25.14 -18.08 11.14
N TYR A 105 -23.81 -18.00 11.24
CA TYR A 105 -22.99 -17.09 10.42
C TYR A 105 -23.12 -17.40 8.93
N TRP A 106 -23.00 -18.68 8.54
CA TRP A 106 -23.14 -19.08 7.13
C TRP A 106 -24.55 -18.89 6.59
N ALA A 107 -25.58 -19.18 7.40
CA ALA A 107 -26.96 -18.91 7.02
C ALA A 107 -27.23 -17.42 6.82
N THR A 108 -26.69 -16.55 7.68
CA THR A 108 -26.81 -15.09 7.52
C THR A 108 -26.14 -14.59 6.26
N ARG A 109 -24.88 -15.01 5.99
CA ARG A 109 -24.17 -14.63 4.75
C ARG A 109 -24.92 -15.10 3.51
N TYR A 110 -25.38 -16.36 3.51
CA TYR A 110 -26.15 -16.91 2.39
C TYR A 110 -27.47 -16.15 2.15
N ARG A 111 -28.23 -15.86 3.21
CA ARG A 111 -29.46 -15.07 3.11
C ARG A 111 -29.20 -13.70 2.47
N ASN A 112 -28.15 -13.02 2.90
CA ASN A 112 -27.80 -11.70 2.38
C ASN A 112 -27.30 -11.74 0.94
N PHE A 113 -26.53 -12.77 0.60
CA PHE A 113 -26.15 -13.05 -0.77
C PHE A 113 -27.39 -13.23 -1.67
N LEU A 114 -28.37 -14.03 -1.25
CA LEU A 114 -29.60 -14.22 -2.03
C LEU A 114 -30.32 -12.88 -2.25
N ARG A 115 -30.53 -12.11 -1.18
CA ARG A 115 -31.17 -10.79 -1.25
C ARG A 115 -30.49 -9.86 -2.26
N LEU A 116 -29.16 -9.80 -2.25
CA LEU A 116 -28.42 -8.91 -3.13
C LEU A 116 -28.34 -9.44 -4.57
N SER A 117 -28.27 -10.76 -4.74
CA SER A 117 -28.26 -11.42 -6.05
C SER A 117 -29.53 -11.16 -6.86
N GLU A 118 -30.64 -10.83 -6.19
CA GLU A 118 -31.88 -10.41 -6.85
C GLU A 118 -31.76 -9.08 -7.63
N TYR A 119 -30.74 -8.28 -7.32
CA TYR A 119 -30.47 -6.98 -7.94
C TYR A 119 -29.15 -6.95 -8.70
N ALA A 120 -28.38 -8.04 -8.67
CA ALA A 120 -27.13 -8.13 -9.41
C ALA A 120 -27.39 -8.34 -10.91
N LEU A 121 -26.62 -7.65 -11.74
CA LEU A 121 -26.56 -7.87 -13.19
C LEU A 121 -25.96 -9.24 -13.51
N ALA A 122 -24.94 -9.65 -12.74
CA ALA A 122 -24.32 -10.96 -12.85
C ALA A 122 -23.76 -11.43 -11.49
N VAL A 123 -23.61 -12.74 -11.37
CA VAL A 123 -22.89 -13.42 -10.30
C VAL A 123 -21.73 -14.17 -10.90
N TRP A 124 -20.54 -13.92 -10.37
CA TRP A 124 -19.29 -14.50 -10.80
C TRP A 124 -18.78 -15.45 -9.73
N HIS A 125 -18.58 -16.73 -10.05
CA HIS A 125 -18.02 -17.67 -9.08
C HIS A 125 -16.54 -17.93 -9.36
N LEU A 126 -15.70 -17.98 -8.31
CA LEU A 126 -14.27 -18.30 -8.41
C LEU A 126 -13.97 -19.78 -8.70
N SER A 127 -14.99 -20.62 -8.88
CA SER A 127 -14.85 -22.05 -9.13
C SER A 127 -15.88 -22.47 -10.17
N GLU A 128 -15.37 -23.06 -11.24
CA GLU A 128 -16.14 -23.60 -12.35
C GLU A 128 -17.12 -24.68 -11.89
N HIS A 129 -16.78 -25.46 -10.85
CA HIS A 129 -17.63 -26.52 -10.29
C HIS A 129 -18.85 -25.98 -9.55
N GLN A 130 -18.78 -24.74 -9.06
CA GLN A 130 -19.89 -24.12 -8.35
C GLN A 130 -20.83 -23.37 -9.29
N VAL A 131 -20.41 -23.05 -10.52
CA VAL A 131 -21.27 -22.34 -11.48
C VAL A 131 -22.59 -23.10 -11.74
N PRO A 132 -22.61 -24.41 -12.08
CA PRO A 132 -23.88 -25.13 -12.29
C PRO A 132 -24.75 -25.20 -11.03
N VAL A 133 -24.12 -25.27 -9.84
CA VAL A 133 -24.81 -25.31 -8.55
C VAL A 133 -25.50 -23.97 -8.30
N TYR A 134 -24.81 -22.86 -8.52
CA TYR A 134 -25.37 -21.52 -8.39
C TYR A 134 -26.41 -21.21 -9.48
N GLN A 135 -26.21 -21.66 -10.72
CA GLN A 135 -27.21 -21.53 -11.80
C GLN A 135 -28.53 -22.23 -11.43
N THR A 136 -28.44 -23.39 -10.78
CA THR A 136 -29.62 -24.11 -10.28
C THR A 136 -30.29 -23.36 -9.14
N ALA A 137 -29.51 -22.77 -8.22
CA ALA A 137 -30.02 -22.04 -7.07
C ALA A 137 -30.56 -20.64 -7.42
N LEU A 138 -30.08 -20.04 -8.51
CA LEU A 138 -30.43 -18.70 -8.98
C LEU A 138 -30.95 -18.74 -10.43
N PRO A 139 -32.08 -19.42 -10.69
CA PRO A 139 -32.60 -19.57 -12.04
C PRO A 139 -32.88 -18.20 -12.68
N GLY A 140 -32.42 -18.02 -13.91
CA GLY A 140 -32.60 -16.77 -14.67
C GLY A 140 -31.64 -15.64 -14.30
N ARG A 141 -30.67 -15.87 -13.39
CA ARG A 141 -29.57 -14.95 -13.13
C ARG A 141 -28.36 -15.30 -13.98
N GLY A 142 -27.64 -14.29 -14.47
CA GLY A 142 -26.37 -14.47 -15.18
C GLY A 142 -25.31 -14.96 -14.20
N VAL A 143 -25.17 -16.28 -14.04
CA VAL A 143 -24.14 -16.88 -13.20
C VAL A 143 -23.03 -17.43 -14.09
N GLU A 144 -21.83 -16.88 -13.93
CA GLU A 144 -20.68 -17.14 -14.78
C GLU A 144 -19.45 -17.54 -13.95
N TYR A 145 -18.51 -18.21 -14.59
CA TYR A 145 -17.21 -18.51 -13.99
C TYR A 145 -16.31 -17.28 -14.08
N LEU A 146 -15.74 -16.81 -12.96
CA LEU A 146 -14.63 -15.85 -12.96
C LEU A 146 -13.31 -16.59 -13.08
N PRO A 147 -12.69 -16.62 -14.26
CA PRO A 147 -11.51 -17.42 -14.49
C PRO A 147 -10.28 -16.81 -13.84
N HIS A 148 -9.39 -17.68 -13.40
CA HIS A 148 -8.04 -17.31 -13.02
C HIS A 148 -7.14 -17.38 -14.25
N GLY A 149 -6.72 -16.22 -14.74
CA GLY A 149 -5.85 -16.07 -15.90
C GLY A 149 -4.51 -15.42 -15.57
N TYR A 150 -3.57 -15.51 -16.51
CA TYR A 150 -2.28 -14.86 -16.41
C TYR A 150 -2.41 -13.34 -16.52
N LEU A 151 -1.80 -12.65 -15.56
CA LEU A 151 -1.70 -11.20 -15.47
C LEU A 151 -0.26 -10.83 -15.18
N ALA A 152 0.39 -10.19 -16.15
CA ALA A 152 1.81 -9.84 -16.00
C ALA A 152 2.06 -8.88 -14.82
N ALA A 153 1.13 -7.94 -14.56
CA ALA A 153 1.18 -7.05 -13.38
C ALA A 153 1.07 -7.80 -12.03
N PHE A 154 0.58 -9.05 -12.05
CA PHE A 154 0.41 -9.89 -10.87
C PHE A 154 1.69 -10.63 -10.44
N ARG A 155 2.72 -10.61 -11.30
CA ARG A 155 4.07 -11.11 -11.01
C ARG A 155 4.82 -10.12 -10.11
N ARG A 156 4.56 -10.21 -8.82
CA ARG A 156 5.06 -9.27 -7.79
C ARG A 156 6.29 -9.77 -7.05
N VAL A 157 6.52 -11.08 -7.04
CA VAL A 157 7.67 -11.68 -6.34
C VAL A 157 8.86 -11.82 -7.27
N VAL A 158 9.95 -11.16 -6.89
CA VAL A 158 11.26 -11.43 -7.50
C VAL A 158 11.86 -12.65 -6.79
N MET A 159 11.81 -13.79 -7.47
CA MET A 159 12.38 -15.03 -6.96
C MET A 159 13.91 -14.94 -6.91
N ARG A 160 14.50 -15.44 -5.82
CA ARG A 160 15.97 -15.51 -5.72
C ARG A 160 16.53 -16.63 -6.60
N PRO A 161 17.81 -16.53 -7.00
CA PRO A 161 18.52 -17.64 -7.61
C PRO A 161 18.38 -18.91 -6.75
N ASP A 162 18.23 -20.07 -7.39
CA ASP A 162 17.97 -21.34 -6.68
C ASP A 162 18.99 -21.65 -5.58
N ALA A 163 20.26 -21.27 -5.80
CA ALA A 163 21.35 -21.42 -4.83
C ALA A 163 21.16 -20.59 -3.54
N GLU A 164 20.41 -19.48 -3.60
CA GLU A 164 20.15 -18.58 -2.48
C GLU A 164 18.82 -18.87 -1.77
N ARG A 165 18.03 -19.82 -2.27
CA ARG A 165 16.77 -20.24 -1.66
C ARG A 165 17.05 -21.13 -0.46
N ASP A 166 16.69 -20.64 0.72
CA ASP A 166 16.99 -21.26 2.01
C ASP A 166 15.75 -21.78 2.77
N ILE A 167 14.57 -21.70 2.15
CA ILE A 167 13.35 -22.36 2.64
C ILE A 167 13.08 -23.53 1.70
N ASP A 168 13.04 -24.75 2.22
CA ASP A 168 12.78 -25.94 1.43
C ASP A 168 11.30 -26.03 1.07
N PHE A 169 10.44 -25.83 2.09
CA PHE A 169 8.99 -25.89 1.93
C PHE A 169 8.30 -24.70 2.59
N LEU A 170 7.44 -23.99 1.85
CA LEU A 170 6.60 -22.91 2.39
C LEU A 170 5.13 -23.28 2.31
N PHE A 171 4.40 -23.10 3.42
CA PHE A 171 2.94 -23.09 3.42
C PHE A 171 2.43 -21.73 3.90
N THR A 172 1.45 -21.16 3.20
CA THR A 172 0.78 -19.90 3.60
C THR A 172 -0.72 -20.12 3.76
N GLY A 173 -1.27 -19.87 4.95
CA GLY A 173 -2.70 -19.97 5.24
C GLY A 173 -3.02 -20.48 6.64
N SER A 174 -4.28 -20.88 6.85
CA SER A 174 -4.75 -21.41 8.14
C SER A 174 -4.14 -22.78 8.46
N LEU A 175 -3.56 -22.92 9.65
CA LEU A 175 -2.91 -24.13 10.13
C LEU A 175 -3.90 -25.06 10.83
N THR A 176 -4.56 -25.93 10.06
CA THR A 176 -5.41 -27.00 10.60
C THR A 176 -4.55 -28.11 11.24
N PRO A 177 -5.10 -28.93 12.14
CA PRO A 177 -4.38 -30.08 12.69
C PRO A 177 -3.83 -31.03 11.61
N TYR A 178 -4.54 -31.18 10.49
CA TYR A 178 -4.10 -31.98 9.35
C TYR A 178 -2.82 -31.41 8.71
N ARG A 179 -2.83 -30.09 8.41
CA ARG A 179 -1.69 -29.38 7.82
C ARG A 179 -0.48 -29.38 8.75
N GLN A 180 -0.70 -29.12 10.04
CA GLN A 180 0.37 -29.15 11.05
C GLN A 180 1.09 -30.50 11.09
N ARG A 181 0.35 -31.63 11.00
CA ARG A 181 0.97 -32.96 10.98
C ARG A 181 1.86 -33.19 9.77
N ILE A 182 1.44 -32.73 8.59
CA ILE A 182 2.23 -32.84 7.35
C ILE A 182 3.52 -32.02 7.45
N LEU A 183 3.40 -30.75 7.84
CA LEU A 183 4.55 -29.84 7.97
C LEU A 183 5.55 -30.34 9.02
N ALA A 184 5.06 -30.78 10.18
CA ALA A 184 5.90 -31.38 11.23
C ALA A 184 6.55 -32.71 10.80
N ASN A 185 5.99 -33.43 9.82
CA ASN A 185 6.63 -34.62 9.26
C ASN A 185 7.83 -34.25 8.39
N LEU A 186 7.70 -33.22 7.55
CA LEU A 186 8.81 -32.68 6.77
C LEU A 186 9.91 -32.11 7.67
N GLU A 187 9.56 -31.37 8.72
CA GLU A 187 10.53 -30.86 9.71
C GLU A 187 11.28 -31.97 10.42
N ARG A 188 10.58 -33.02 10.90
CA ARG A 188 11.21 -34.18 11.56
C ARG A 188 12.15 -34.96 10.64
N LYS A 189 11.99 -34.85 9.32
CA LYS A 189 12.89 -35.42 8.32
C LYS A 189 14.10 -34.51 8.02
N GLY A 190 14.22 -33.37 8.68
CA GLY A 190 15.37 -32.46 8.60
C GLY A 190 15.24 -31.32 7.60
N TYR A 191 14.06 -31.10 7.02
CA TYR A 191 13.84 -30.02 6.04
C TYR A 191 13.49 -28.70 6.70
N ARG A 192 13.89 -27.59 6.06
CA ARG A 192 13.56 -26.22 6.49
C ARG A 192 12.16 -25.86 6.00
N VAL A 193 11.18 -26.08 6.85
CA VAL A 193 9.78 -25.78 6.58
C VAL A 193 9.42 -24.43 7.19
N HIS A 194 8.66 -23.62 6.48
CA HIS A 194 8.09 -22.38 6.99
C HIS A 194 6.57 -22.36 6.80
N ALA A 195 5.85 -21.93 7.84
CA ALA A 195 4.40 -21.79 7.83
C ALA A 195 3.99 -20.36 8.19
N ALA A 196 3.42 -19.64 7.23
CA ALA A 196 2.97 -18.26 7.41
C ALA A 196 1.44 -18.21 7.59
N PRO A 197 0.92 -17.51 8.63
CA PRO A 197 -0.53 -17.35 8.83
C PRO A 197 -1.24 -16.65 7.66
N ALA A 198 -2.57 -16.85 7.54
CA ALA A 198 -3.38 -16.23 6.49
C ALA A 198 -3.34 -14.69 6.51
N MET A 199 -3.18 -14.08 7.68
CA MET A 199 -3.08 -12.63 7.86
C MET A 199 -1.65 -12.07 7.68
N THR A 200 -0.73 -12.87 7.13
CA THR A 200 0.63 -12.41 6.83
C THR A 200 0.57 -11.32 5.76
N GLY A 201 1.09 -10.13 6.07
CA GLY A 201 1.14 -9.02 5.12
C GLY A 201 1.89 -9.39 3.83
N HIS A 202 1.43 -8.85 2.68
CA HIS A 202 1.91 -9.26 1.36
C HIS A 202 3.43 -9.20 1.22
N PHE A 203 4.07 -8.10 1.65
CA PHE A 203 5.53 -7.96 1.56
C PHE A 203 6.29 -9.05 2.33
N HIS A 204 5.76 -9.49 3.48
CA HIS A 204 6.39 -10.57 4.25
C HIS A 204 6.18 -11.92 3.56
N ARG A 205 4.95 -12.18 3.09
CA ARG A 205 4.62 -13.38 2.30
C ARG A 205 5.49 -13.49 1.05
N GLU A 206 5.65 -12.38 0.32
CA GLU A 206 6.46 -12.27 -0.89
C GLU A 206 7.96 -12.47 -0.59
N GLN A 207 8.47 -11.93 0.52
CA GLN A 207 9.85 -12.16 0.94
C GLN A 207 10.11 -13.62 1.32
N LEU A 208 9.18 -14.29 1.99
CA LEU A 208 9.26 -15.73 2.28
C LEU A 208 9.22 -16.53 0.98
N LEU A 209 8.30 -16.18 0.06
CA LEU A 209 8.15 -16.86 -1.23
C LEU A 209 9.43 -16.74 -2.08
N SER A 210 10.06 -15.55 -2.12
CA SER A 210 11.29 -15.31 -2.92
C SER A 210 12.45 -16.25 -2.59
N ARG A 211 12.49 -16.76 -1.34
CA ARG A 211 13.53 -17.65 -0.81
C ARG A 211 13.10 -19.12 -0.78
N THR A 212 11.90 -19.41 -1.24
CA THR A 212 11.29 -20.74 -1.17
C THR A 212 11.63 -21.57 -2.41
N ARG A 213 12.04 -22.81 -2.17
CA ARG A 213 12.24 -23.82 -3.22
C ARG A 213 10.90 -24.35 -3.72
N ILE A 214 10.10 -24.92 -2.83
CA ILE A 214 8.76 -25.46 -3.15
C ILE A 214 7.71 -24.86 -2.21
N ALA A 215 6.68 -24.25 -2.77
CA ALA A 215 5.48 -23.91 -2.03
C ALA A 215 4.55 -25.12 -1.94
N LEU A 216 3.80 -25.24 -0.85
CA LEU A 216 2.86 -26.34 -0.62
C LEU A 216 1.42 -25.82 -0.64
N ASN A 217 0.57 -26.45 -1.45
CA ASN A 217 -0.88 -26.36 -1.31
C ASN A 217 -1.40 -27.63 -0.61
N LEU A 218 -1.86 -27.45 0.62
CA LEU A 218 -2.35 -28.56 1.45
C LEU A 218 -3.87 -28.51 1.61
N ARG A 219 -4.48 -29.68 1.63
CA ARG A 219 -5.91 -29.86 1.93
C ARG A 219 -6.24 -29.36 3.34
N GLN A 220 -7.50 -28.99 3.60
CA GLN A 220 -7.92 -28.54 4.93
C GLN A 220 -7.92 -29.71 5.93
N HIS A 221 -8.44 -30.85 5.48
CA HIS A 221 -8.45 -32.14 6.16
C HIS A 221 -8.31 -33.26 5.12
N ALA A 222 -8.13 -34.50 5.57
CA ALA A 222 -7.88 -35.65 4.68
C ALA A 222 -8.98 -35.85 3.63
N ASP A 223 -10.25 -35.58 3.98
CA ASP A 223 -11.39 -35.77 3.06
C ASP A 223 -11.76 -34.50 2.28
N TRP A 224 -10.92 -33.47 2.26
CA TRP A 224 -11.21 -32.23 1.55
C TRP A 224 -11.20 -32.47 0.03
N LEU A 225 -12.29 -32.11 -0.65
CA LEU A 225 -12.54 -32.52 -2.03
C LEU A 225 -12.09 -31.53 -3.09
N TYR A 226 -11.91 -30.25 -2.74
CA TYR A 226 -11.81 -29.17 -3.71
C TYR A 226 -10.41 -28.52 -3.75
N PRO A 227 -9.88 -28.20 -4.94
CA PRO A 227 -8.64 -27.45 -5.08
C PRO A 227 -8.83 -25.98 -4.67
N SER A 228 -7.74 -25.24 -4.56
CA SER A 228 -7.76 -23.80 -4.28
C SER A 228 -7.28 -23.03 -5.51
N ASN A 229 -8.21 -22.70 -6.41
CA ASN A 229 -7.91 -22.01 -7.67
C ASN A 229 -7.13 -20.71 -7.43
N SER A 230 -7.53 -19.89 -6.45
CA SER A 230 -6.83 -18.64 -6.12
C SER A 230 -5.39 -18.85 -5.62
N ARG A 231 -5.10 -19.96 -4.93
CA ARG A 231 -3.72 -20.27 -4.51
C ARG A 231 -2.89 -20.71 -5.71
N PHE A 232 -3.44 -21.55 -6.58
CA PHE A 232 -2.76 -21.95 -7.82
C PHE A 232 -2.42 -20.72 -8.66
N HIS A 233 -3.40 -19.85 -8.88
CA HIS A 233 -3.26 -18.59 -9.58
C HIS A 233 -2.14 -17.70 -9.02
N TYR A 234 -2.10 -17.52 -7.69
CA TYR A 234 -1.07 -16.71 -7.04
C TYR A 234 0.34 -17.25 -7.31
N HIS A 235 0.55 -18.56 -7.12
CA HIS A 235 1.88 -19.16 -7.31
C HIS A 235 2.31 -19.19 -8.78
N LEU A 236 1.38 -19.53 -9.69
CA LEU A 236 1.64 -19.52 -11.13
C LEU A 236 2.11 -18.13 -11.59
N ASN A 237 1.34 -17.07 -11.31
CA ASN A 237 1.70 -15.71 -11.72
C ASN A 237 3.03 -15.21 -11.13
N ASN A 238 3.48 -15.78 -10.00
CA ASN A 238 4.72 -15.38 -9.34
C ASN A 238 5.91 -16.30 -9.65
N ALA A 239 5.81 -17.18 -10.66
CA ALA A 239 6.84 -18.16 -11.01
C ALA A 239 7.33 -18.93 -9.76
N SER A 240 6.39 -19.30 -8.89
CA SER A 240 6.63 -20.07 -7.68
C SER A 240 6.26 -21.53 -7.93
N LEU A 241 7.22 -22.43 -7.79
CA LEU A 241 6.98 -23.87 -7.90
C LEU A 241 6.04 -24.32 -6.78
N LEU A 242 4.84 -24.76 -7.17
CA LEU A 242 3.81 -25.19 -6.24
C LEU A 242 3.59 -26.69 -6.36
N LEU A 243 3.71 -27.38 -5.24
CA LEU A 243 3.27 -28.76 -5.08
C LEU A 243 1.95 -28.79 -4.31
N SER A 244 0.93 -29.35 -4.93
CA SER A 244 -0.42 -29.46 -4.38
C SER A 244 -0.74 -30.89 -4.00
N GLU A 245 -1.38 -31.07 -2.83
CA GLU A 245 -2.15 -32.29 -2.59
C GLU A 245 -3.26 -32.41 -3.63
N ARG A 246 -3.37 -33.59 -4.25
CA ARG A 246 -4.43 -33.90 -5.20
C ARG A 246 -5.77 -33.95 -4.47
N CYS A 247 -6.73 -33.20 -4.99
CA CYS A 247 -8.10 -33.18 -4.53
C CYS A 247 -8.97 -34.12 -5.38
N HIS A 248 -10.20 -34.40 -4.94
CA HIS A 248 -11.12 -35.25 -5.70
C HIS A 248 -11.56 -34.56 -7.00
N TYR A 249 -11.91 -33.27 -6.90
CA TYR A 249 -12.20 -32.44 -8.05
C TYR A 249 -10.92 -31.81 -8.60
N SER A 250 -10.89 -31.61 -9.92
CA SER A 250 -9.84 -30.90 -10.62
C SER A 250 -10.30 -29.52 -11.04
N CYS A 251 -9.43 -28.52 -11.09
CA CYS A 251 -9.71 -27.23 -11.73
C CYS A 251 -8.90 -27.03 -13.02
N ASP A 252 -9.29 -26.03 -13.79
CA ASP A 252 -8.65 -25.67 -15.06
C ASP A 252 -7.22 -25.13 -14.96
N LEU A 253 -6.70 -24.97 -13.73
CA LEU A 253 -5.30 -24.65 -13.44
C LEU A 253 -4.44 -25.88 -13.12
N ASP A 254 -5.03 -27.06 -12.94
CA ASP A 254 -4.29 -28.26 -12.51
C ASP A 254 -3.21 -28.69 -13.50
N ALA A 255 -3.38 -28.39 -14.78
CA ALA A 255 -2.42 -28.70 -15.83
C ALA A 255 -1.04 -28.03 -15.61
N TYR A 256 -1.00 -26.93 -14.84
CA TYR A 256 0.21 -26.12 -14.63
C TYR A 256 0.81 -26.28 -13.22
N VAL A 257 0.21 -27.12 -12.38
CA VAL A 257 0.60 -27.30 -10.97
C VAL A 257 1.07 -28.73 -10.74
N GLU A 258 2.10 -28.91 -9.91
CA GLU A 258 2.53 -30.25 -9.54
C GLU A 258 1.56 -30.85 -8.53
N HIS A 259 1.19 -32.10 -8.73
CA HIS A 259 0.21 -32.80 -7.89
C HIS A 259 0.83 -33.99 -7.19
N SER A 260 0.39 -34.19 -5.96
CA SER A 260 0.87 -35.26 -5.10
C SER A 260 -0.28 -36.09 -4.54
N THR A 261 -0.05 -37.40 -4.45
CA THR A 261 -0.94 -38.33 -3.72
C THR A 261 -0.35 -38.72 -2.36
N ASP A 262 0.97 -38.64 -2.19
CA ASP A 262 1.67 -38.69 -0.91
C ASP A 262 2.54 -37.43 -0.76
N ILE A 263 1.98 -36.40 -0.15
CA ILE A 263 2.58 -35.06 -0.12
C ILE A 263 3.94 -35.01 0.56
N VAL A 264 4.21 -35.88 1.54
CA VAL A 264 5.52 -35.88 2.21
C VAL A 264 6.55 -36.56 1.32
N HIS A 265 6.20 -37.69 0.70
CA HIS A 265 7.09 -38.41 -0.19
C HIS A 265 7.39 -37.60 -1.46
N ASP A 266 6.35 -37.10 -2.13
CA ASP A 266 6.46 -36.39 -3.40
C ASP A 266 7.14 -35.02 -3.23
N ALA A 267 6.96 -34.34 -2.08
CA ALA A 267 7.69 -33.10 -1.78
C ALA A 267 9.20 -33.33 -1.71
N ILE A 268 9.63 -34.45 -1.13
CA ILE A 268 11.06 -34.80 -1.04
C ILE A 268 11.63 -35.12 -2.43
N ILE A 269 10.88 -35.87 -3.24
CA ILE A 269 11.26 -36.18 -4.62
C ILE A 269 11.36 -34.89 -5.43
N SER A 270 10.32 -34.05 -5.40
CA SER A 270 10.26 -32.78 -6.11
C SER A 270 11.41 -31.84 -5.69
N LEU A 271 11.77 -31.84 -4.40
CA LEU A 271 12.92 -31.09 -3.89
C LEU A 271 14.25 -31.61 -4.46
N SER A 272 14.41 -32.94 -4.53
CA SER A 272 15.65 -33.57 -5.03
C SER A 272 15.90 -33.37 -6.52
N GLN A 273 14.84 -33.12 -7.32
CA GLN A 273 14.96 -32.82 -8.75
C GLN A 273 15.62 -31.44 -9.02
N GLY A 274 15.59 -30.52 -8.05
CA GLY A 274 16.14 -29.18 -8.22
C GLY A 274 15.43 -28.38 -9.32
N HIS A 275 16.18 -27.45 -9.94
CA HIS A 275 15.74 -26.66 -11.10
C HIS A 275 14.40 -25.95 -10.86
N PHE A 276 14.24 -25.37 -9.66
CA PHE A 276 12.98 -24.84 -9.19
C PHE A 276 12.52 -23.65 -10.01
N SER A 277 13.46 -22.76 -10.37
CA SER A 277 13.19 -21.61 -11.23
C SER A 277 12.73 -22.05 -12.62
N GLU A 278 13.47 -22.96 -13.26
CA GLU A 278 13.16 -23.44 -14.61
C GLU A 278 11.78 -24.10 -14.69
N ARG A 279 11.47 -25.00 -13.75
CA ARG A 279 10.16 -25.69 -13.69
C ARG A 279 9.01 -24.71 -13.48
N ALA A 280 9.17 -23.73 -12.59
CA ALA A 280 8.14 -22.74 -12.33
C ALA A 280 7.93 -21.78 -13.50
N GLU A 281 9.01 -21.33 -14.16
CA GLU A 281 8.93 -20.48 -15.36
C GLU A 281 8.31 -21.22 -16.54
N SER A 282 8.62 -22.51 -16.71
CA SER A 282 7.98 -23.34 -17.74
C SER A 282 6.48 -23.45 -17.53
N ALA A 283 6.04 -23.73 -16.29
CA ALA A 283 4.62 -23.77 -15.95
C ALA A 283 3.93 -22.42 -16.17
N LEU A 284 4.59 -21.31 -15.79
CA LEU A 284 4.11 -19.96 -16.04
C LEU A 284 3.97 -19.67 -17.54
N ALA A 285 4.95 -20.04 -18.37
CA ALA A 285 4.91 -19.80 -19.81
C ALA A 285 3.73 -20.53 -20.48
N GLU A 286 3.47 -21.78 -20.10
CA GLU A 286 2.31 -22.54 -20.56
C GLU A 286 0.99 -21.92 -20.09
N PHE A 287 0.91 -21.56 -18.82
CA PHE A 287 -0.26 -20.90 -18.22
C PHE A 287 -0.55 -19.55 -18.91
N ALA A 288 0.47 -18.72 -19.13
CA ALA A 288 0.38 -17.43 -19.79
C ALA A 288 -0.15 -17.53 -21.20
N LYS A 289 0.37 -18.50 -21.97
CA LYS A 289 -0.07 -18.77 -23.34
C LYS A 289 -1.50 -19.27 -23.40
N ALA A 290 -1.88 -20.19 -22.50
CA ALA A 290 -3.17 -20.85 -22.55
C ALA A 290 -4.30 -20.01 -21.96
N ARG A 291 -4.00 -19.13 -20.99
CA ARG A 291 -5.01 -18.46 -20.15
C ARG A 291 -4.75 -16.95 -19.97
N PRO A 292 -4.64 -16.15 -21.05
CA PRO A 292 -4.43 -14.70 -20.92
C PRO A 292 -5.66 -14.03 -20.28
N MET A 293 -5.46 -13.35 -19.13
CA MET A 293 -6.56 -12.79 -18.36
C MET A 293 -7.34 -11.70 -19.11
N GLU A 294 -6.69 -10.91 -19.97
CA GLU A 294 -7.36 -9.92 -20.84
C GLU A 294 -8.53 -10.52 -21.63
N ARG A 295 -8.30 -11.65 -22.31
CA ARG A 295 -9.30 -12.30 -23.15
C ARG A 295 -10.39 -12.95 -22.32
N LEU A 296 -9.97 -13.57 -21.23
CA LEU A 296 -10.87 -14.21 -20.29
C LEU A 296 -11.81 -13.20 -19.62
N MET A 297 -11.29 -12.07 -19.17
CA MET A 297 -12.08 -10.98 -18.57
C MET A 297 -12.97 -10.29 -19.61
N ALA A 298 -12.48 -10.02 -20.82
CA ALA A 298 -13.30 -9.45 -21.89
C ALA A 298 -14.48 -10.37 -22.24
N SER A 299 -14.24 -11.68 -22.30
CA SER A 299 -15.30 -12.68 -22.52
C SER A 299 -16.31 -12.70 -21.38
N LEU A 300 -15.84 -12.66 -20.13
CA LEU A 300 -16.70 -12.64 -18.95
C LEU A 300 -17.57 -11.38 -18.92
N MET A 301 -16.99 -10.22 -19.19
CA MET A 301 -17.73 -8.95 -19.23
C MET A 301 -18.80 -8.96 -20.33
N LYS A 302 -18.48 -9.53 -21.50
CA LYS A 302 -19.43 -9.67 -22.61
C LYS A 302 -20.57 -10.64 -22.31
N SER A 303 -20.31 -11.74 -21.58
CA SER A 303 -21.39 -12.66 -21.16
C SER A 303 -22.24 -12.08 -20.03
N SER A 304 -21.65 -11.23 -19.19
CA SER A 304 -22.29 -10.73 -17.97
C SER A 304 -23.16 -9.48 -18.18
N LEU A 305 -22.93 -8.71 -19.23
CA LEU A 305 -23.54 -7.38 -19.43
C LEU A 305 -24.16 -7.23 -20.82
N THR A 306 -25.19 -6.40 -20.91
CA THR A 306 -25.81 -6.04 -22.20
C THR A 306 -24.90 -5.14 -23.03
N GLU A 307 -25.10 -5.11 -24.35
CA GLU A 307 -24.35 -4.22 -25.27
C GLU A 307 -24.48 -2.74 -24.87
N GLU A 308 -25.66 -2.31 -24.45
CA GLU A 308 -25.90 -0.94 -23.95
C GLU A 308 -25.04 -0.64 -22.72
N LYS A 309 -24.94 -1.58 -21.78
CA LYS A 309 -24.15 -1.37 -20.56
C LYS A 309 -22.64 -1.38 -20.85
N LEU A 310 -22.20 -2.24 -21.76
CA LEU A 310 -20.81 -2.27 -22.24
C LEU A 310 -20.42 -0.97 -22.96
N ALA A 311 -21.33 -0.43 -23.78
CA ALA A 311 -21.15 0.86 -24.43
C ALA A 311 -21.11 2.02 -23.41
N TRP A 312 -21.95 1.99 -22.38
CA TRP A 312 -21.94 2.97 -21.28
C TRP A 312 -20.61 2.97 -20.51
N LEU A 313 -20.00 1.79 -20.32
CA LEU A 313 -18.66 1.67 -19.74
C LEU A 313 -17.56 2.21 -20.67
N GLY A 314 -17.84 2.40 -21.96
CA GLY A 314 -16.96 3.07 -22.93
C GLY A 314 -16.17 2.16 -23.84
N VAL A 315 -16.61 0.92 -24.07
CA VAL A 315 -15.96 0.00 -25.03
C VAL A 315 -16.53 0.23 -26.43
N LYS A 316 -15.69 0.59 -27.41
CA LYS A 316 -16.08 0.57 -28.83
C LYS A 316 -15.80 -0.83 -29.42
N PRO A 317 -16.78 -1.49 -30.08
CA PRO A 317 -16.64 -2.85 -30.58
C PRO A 317 -15.57 -3.09 -31.66
N ASP A 318 -15.04 -2.03 -32.30
CA ASP A 318 -14.20 -2.16 -33.50
C ASP A 318 -12.80 -1.51 -33.42
N ASP A 319 -12.39 -0.98 -32.26
CA ASP A 319 -11.03 -0.44 -32.09
C ASP A 319 -10.03 -1.56 -31.81
N LYS A 320 -9.78 -2.42 -32.83
CA LYS A 320 -8.65 -3.36 -32.86
C LYS A 320 -7.28 -2.67 -32.75
N ALA A 321 -7.24 -1.33 -32.80
CA ALA A 321 -6.04 -0.52 -32.61
C ALA A 321 -5.80 -0.10 -31.14
N ALA A 322 -6.83 -0.04 -30.29
CA ALA A 322 -6.68 0.32 -28.87
C ALA A 322 -6.27 -0.88 -27.99
N ALA A 323 -6.47 -2.10 -28.49
CA ALA A 323 -6.12 -3.35 -27.81
C ALA A 323 -4.65 -3.80 -28.01
N ARG A 324 -3.79 -2.95 -28.58
CA ARG A 324 -2.37 -3.30 -28.88
C ARG A 324 -1.32 -2.45 -28.19
N THR A 325 -1.68 -1.43 -27.43
CA THR A 325 -0.68 -0.52 -26.81
C THR A 325 -0.38 -0.81 -25.33
N GLY A 326 -1.06 -1.78 -24.72
CA GLY A 326 -0.81 -2.21 -23.34
C GLY A 326 0.03 -3.48 -23.17
N TYR A 327 0.21 -4.28 -24.23
CA TYR A 327 0.69 -5.66 -24.12
C TYR A 327 2.08 -5.95 -24.71
N GLU A 328 2.77 -4.97 -25.31
CA GLU A 328 4.18 -5.13 -25.73
C GLU A 328 5.20 -4.72 -24.65
N ASN A 329 4.76 -4.22 -23.49
CA ASN A 329 5.64 -3.66 -22.46
C ASN A 329 5.78 -4.50 -21.17
N VAL A 330 5.22 -5.71 -21.11
CA VAL A 330 5.38 -6.58 -19.91
C VAL A 330 6.12 -7.89 -20.18
N GLU A 331 6.26 -8.33 -21.44
CA GLU A 331 7.23 -9.37 -21.81
C GLU A 331 8.69 -8.86 -21.82
N ARG A 332 8.92 -7.55 -21.63
CA ARG A 332 10.27 -6.95 -21.61
C ARG A 332 10.88 -6.79 -20.22
N TYR A 333 10.22 -7.24 -19.15
CA TYR A 333 10.77 -6.98 -17.81
C TYR A 333 11.85 -7.96 -17.34
N TYR A 334 11.98 -9.17 -17.91
CA TYR A 334 13.07 -10.11 -17.54
C TYR A 334 13.49 -11.14 -18.62
N ASP A 335 13.42 -10.82 -19.91
CA ASP A 335 14.65 -11.08 -20.67
C ASP A 335 15.67 -10.10 -20.11
N ALA A 336 16.93 -10.50 -19.95
CA ALA A 336 17.99 -9.56 -19.64
C ALA A 336 17.76 -8.35 -20.55
N ILE A 337 17.34 -7.20 -19.95
CA ILE A 337 17.08 -5.98 -20.71
C ILE A 337 18.32 -5.89 -21.59
N PRO A 338 18.22 -6.02 -22.93
CA PRO A 338 19.39 -5.88 -23.76
C PRO A 338 19.89 -4.51 -23.35
N VAL A 339 21.05 -4.46 -22.67
CA VAL A 339 21.48 -3.29 -21.93
C VAL A 339 21.35 -2.14 -22.90
N LYS A 340 20.26 -1.36 -22.79
CA LYS A 340 20.08 -0.20 -23.65
C LYS A 340 21.23 0.65 -23.17
N GLU A 341 22.20 0.88 -24.04
CA GLU A 341 23.38 1.62 -23.66
C GLU A 341 22.89 2.88 -22.97
N LYS A 342 23.27 3.01 -21.70
CA LYS A 342 22.74 4.08 -20.86
C LYS A 342 23.07 5.38 -21.55
N GLU A 343 22.05 6.20 -21.71
CA GLU A 343 22.21 7.52 -22.30
C GLU A 343 23.25 8.31 -21.49
N ASN A 344 24.17 8.98 -22.20
CA ASN A 344 25.16 9.84 -21.58
C ASN A 344 24.46 11.05 -20.97
N ALA A 345 24.65 11.26 -19.67
CA ALA A 345 24.05 12.37 -18.95
C ALA A 345 25.10 13.24 -18.24
N LEU A 346 24.78 14.53 -18.16
CA LEU A 346 25.52 15.54 -17.43
C LEU A 346 24.68 16.02 -16.25
N ILE A 347 25.30 16.20 -15.09
CA ILE A 347 24.64 16.82 -13.94
C ILE A 347 25.28 18.19 -13.70
N CYS A 348 24.48 19.24 -13.64
CA CYS A 348 24.92 20.60 -13.36
C CYS A 348 24.27 21.07 -12.07
N LEU A 349 25.04 21.24 -11.00
CA LEU A 349 24.58 21.70 -9.69
C LEU A 349 25.24 23.02 -9.32
N SER A 350 24.58 23.83 -8.49
CA SER A 350 25.14 25.11 -8.05
C SER A 350 26.47 24.95 -7.30
N ILE A 351 26.50 23.99 -6.38
CA ILE A 351 27.61 23.57 -5.51
C ILE A 351 27.43 22.08 -5.22
N LYS A 352 28.42 21.42 -4.60
CA LYS A 352 28.28 20.05 -4.11
C LYS A 352 27.28 19.95 -2.94
N PRO A 353 26.11 19.31 -3.09
CA PRO A 353 25.16 19.15 -2.00
C PRO A 353 25.44 17.90 -1.17
N LEU A 354 24.91 17.86 0.07
CA LEU A 354 24.98 16.67 0.93
C LEU A 354 24.17 15.48 0.38
N TRP A 355 23.18 15.74 -0.47
CA TRP A 355 22.30 14.73 -1.05
C TRP A 355 22.79 14.18 -2.40
N GLU A 356 23.97 14.60 -2.88
CA GLU A 356 24.54 14.19 -4.17
C GLU A 356 24.56 12.67 -4.36
N ASP A 357 25.00 11.93 -3.33
CA ASP A 357 25.10 10.47 -3.38
C ASP A 357 23.73 9.79 -3.56
N HIS A 358 22.67 10.37 -3.00
CA HIS A 358 21.30 9.88 -3.19
C HIS A 358 20.85 10.04 -4.65
N LEU A 359 21.01 11.25 -5.20
CA LEU A 359 20.68 11.52 -6.60
C LEU A 359 21.48 10.62 -7.54
N LEU A 360 22.80 10.53 -7.34
CA LEU A 360 23.68 9.75 -8.20
C LEU A 360 23.34 8.27 -8.20
N SER A 361 22.95 7.71 -7.05
CA SER A 361 22.62 6.29 -7.00
C SER A 361 21.39 5.99 -7.83
N SER A 362 20.36 6.82 -7.73
CA SER A 362 19.14 6.68 -8.53
C SER A 362 19.37 6.94 -10.01
N LEU A 363 20.08 8.00 -10.39
CA LEU A 363 20.32 8.32 -11.80
C LEU A 363 21.24 7.32 -12.49
N LYS A 364 22.25 6.79 -11.80
CA LYS A 364 23.15 5.77 -12.36
C LYS A 364 22.46 4.47 -12.69
N GLU A 365 21.27 4.20 -12.16
CA GLU A 365 20.45 3.06 -12.61
C GLU A 365 20.02 3.22 -14.08
N MET A 366 19.77 4.45 -14.54
CA MET A 366 19.19 4.75 -15.85
C MET A 366 20.16 5.41 -16.85
N PHE A 367 21.16 6.15 -16.37
CA PHE A 367 22.05 6.98 -17.20
C PHE A 367 23.53 6.69 -16.96
N ASN A 368 24.34 6.91 -17.99
CA ASN A 368 25.79 6.97 -17.87
C ASN A 368 26.17 8.39 -17.48
N ILE A 369 26.41 8.64 -16.19
CA ILE A 369 26.77 9.97 -15.71
C ILE A 369 28.22 10.28 -16.11
N CYS A 370 28.41 11.04 -17.18
CA CYS A 370 29.72 11.36 -17.73
C CYS A 370 30.50 12.33 -16.82
N GLN A 371 29.81 13.33 -16.27
CA GLN A 371 30.43 14.37 -15.46
C GLN A 371 29.40 15.06 -14.56
N ILE A 372 29.88 15.63 -13.46
CA ILE A 372 29.14 16.58 -12.64
C ILE A 372 29.86 17.93 -12.71
N PHE A 373 29.15 19.00 -13.04
CA PHE A 373 29.63 20.37 -12.96
C PHE A 373 29.02 21.08 -11.77
N TYR A 374 29.90 21.62 -10.92
CA TYR A 374 29.51 22.60 -9.92
C TYR A 374 29.63 23.98 -10.54
N LEU A 375 28.49 24.57 -10.91
CA LEU A 375 28.43 25.80 -11.71
C LEU A 375 29.19 26.95 -11.05
N THR A 376 29.20 27.04 -9.72
CA THR A 376 29.99 28.05 -8.99
C THR A 376 31.50 27.92 -9.28
N GLU A 377 32.06 26.72 -9.13
CA GLU A 377 33.49 26.47 -9.38
C GLU A 377 33.83 26.63 -10.87
N LEU A 378 32.89 26.25 -11.73
CA LEU A 378 33.02 26.40 -13.17
C LEU A 378 33.05 27.88 -13.58
N ILE A 379 32.18 28.72 -13.01
CA ILE A 379 32.19 30.18 -13.22
C ILE A 379 33.52 30.76 -12.77
N ASP A 380 33.99 30.40 -11.57
CA ASP A 380 35.24 30.91 -11.02
C ASP A 380 36.44 30.55 -11.93
N ARG A 381 36.41 29.35 -12.54
CA ARG A 381 37.41 28.92 -13.52
C ARG A 381 37.30 29.63 -14.87
N LEU A 382 36.08 29.90 -15.35
CA LEU A 382 35.83 30.54 -16.64
C LEU A 382 35.92 32.07 -16.58
N GLY A 383 35.96 32.66 -15.38
CA GLY A 383 36.05 34.10 -15.14
C GLY A 383 34.75 34.88 -15.39
N SER A 384 33.73 34.29 -16.01
CA SER A 384 32.41 34.91 -16.23
C SER A 384 31.30 33.87 -16.42
N VAL A 385 30.07 34.25 -16.05
CA VAL A 385 28.82 33.51 -16.33
C VAL A 385 28.55 33.44 -17.84
N ASP A 386 28.99 34.44 -18.61
CA ASP A 386 28.74 34.54 -20.06
C ASP A 386 29.34 33.37 -20.85
N ASN A 387 30.39 32.73 -20.29
CA ASN A 387 31.09 31.62 -20.91
C ASN A 387 30.45 30.25 -20.60
N LEU A 388 29.45 30.18 -19.72
CA LEU A 388 28.88 28.91 -19.26
C LEU A 388 28.16 28.15 -20.37
N SER A 389 27.30 28.81 -21.14
CA SER A 389 26.50 28.15 -22.18
C SER A 389 27.39 27.56 -23.26
N SER A 390 28.37 28.35 -23.74
CA SER A 390 29.39 27.90 -24.70
C SER A 390 30.14 26.67 -24.17
N PHE A 391 30.67 26.75 -22.94
CA PHE A 391 31.42 25.64 -22.34
C PHE A 391 30.57 24.37 -22.16
N VAL A 392 29.34 24.50 -21.65
CA VAL A 392 28.44 23.37 -21.42
C VAL A 392 28.01 22.76 -22.75
N ASN A 393 27.66 23.56 -23.75
CA ASN A 393 27.25 23.07 -25.08
C ASN A 393 28.40 22.38 -25.82
N ASP A 394 29.63 22.92 -25.72
CA ASP A 394 30.83 22.27 -26.25
C ASP A 394 31.07 20.91 -25.59
N PHE A 395 30.87 20.80 -24.28
CA PHE A 395 30.97 19.53 -23.55
C PHE A 395 29.86 18.56 -23.97
N VAL A 396 28.61 19.03 -24.07
CA VAL A 396 27.45 18.23 -24.50
C VAL A 396 27.69 17.63 -25.88
N SER A 397 28.19 18.44 -26.82
CA SER A 397 28.52 18.00 -28.17
C SER A 397 29.68 17.00 -28.18
N ARG A 398 30.79 17.31 -27.49
CA ARG A 398 32.00 16.47 -27.47
C ARG A 398 31.77 15.10 -26.83
N GLU A 399 31.10 15.07 -25.67
CA GLU A 399 30.84 13.84 -24.91
C GLU A 399 29.52 13.15 -25.31
N LYS A 400 28.82 13.69 -26.32
CA LYS A 400 27.54 13.19 -26.84
C LYS A 400 26.50 13.04 -25.73
N ILE A 401 26.37 14.05 -24.88
CA ILE A 401 25.38 14.08 -23.79
C ILE A 401 23.97 14.18 -24.39
N SER A 402 23.06 13.31 -23.98
CA SER A 402 21.66 13.32 -24.41
C SER A 402 20.70 13.83 -23.33
N ALA A 403 21.12 13.87 -22.06
CA ALA A 403 20.33 14.37 -20.94
C ALA A 403 21.16 15.27 -20.00
N ILE A 404 20.58 16.40 -19.58
CA ILE A 404 21.16 17.27 -18.54
C ILE A 404 20.21 17.30 -17.34
N PHE A 405 20.74 16.99 -16.16
CA PHE A 405 20.06 17.20 -14.88
C PHE A 405 20.56 18.51 -14.26
N LEU A 406 19.69 19.51 -14.18
CA LEU A 406 20.08 20.89 -13.88
C LEU A 406 19.50 21.37 -12.54
N GLY A 407 20.35 21.60 -11.56
CA GLY A 407 19.98 22.20 -10.29
C GLY A 407 19.63 23.68 -10.44
N VAL A 408 18.38 24.03 -10.13
CA VAL A 408 17.85 25.41 -10.28
C VAL A 408 18.01 26.23 -9.00
N GLU A 409 18.25 25.55 -7.88
CA GLU A 409 18.20 26.16 -6.56
C GLU A 409 19.54 26.78 -6.16
N ARG A 410 19.45 27.82 -5.32
CA ARG A 410 20.59 28.46 -4.60
C ARG A 410 21.61 29.22 -5.46
N LEU A 411 21.70 29.00 -6.77
CA LEU A 411 22.70 29.68 -7.63
C LEU A 411 22.44 31.19 -7.72
N HIS A 412 21.18 31.58 -7.95
CA HIS A 412 20.75 32.98 -8.02
C HIS A 412 20.96 33.75 -6.70
N LYS A 413 21.06 33.05 -5.55
CA LYS A 413 21.31 33.67 -4.23
C LYS A 413 22.75 34.14 -4.07
N LYS A 414 23.72 33.44 -4.69
CA LYS A 414 25.14 33.86 -4.69
C LYS A 414 25.41 34.96 -5.73
N TYR A 415 24.65 34.97 -6.82
CA TYR A 415 24.88 35.85 -7.97
C TYR A 415 23.66 36.71 -8.33
N THR A 416 22.96 37.27 -7.34
CA THR A 416 21.70 38.02 -7.57
C THR A 416 21.87 39.17 -8.57
N LYS A 417 23.04 39.82 -8.59
CA LYS A 417 23.37 40.88 -9.57
C LYS A 417 23.50 40.39 -11.02
N PHE A 418 23.66 39.09 -11.22
CA PHE A 418 23.84 38.44 -12.52
C PHE A 418 22.67 37.50 -12.85
N TYR A 419 21.53 37.65 -12.17
CA TYR A 419 20.34 36.80 -12.36
C TYR A 419 19.92 36.71 -13.85
N GLN A 420 19.93 37.84 -14.56
CA GLN A 420 19.65 37.86 -16.00
C GLN A 420 20.61 36.98 -16.81
N LYS A 421 21.90 36.92 -16.44
CA LYS A 421 22.86 36.05 -17.13
C LYS A 421 22.58 34.56 -16.91
N PHE A 422 21.92 34.20 -15.81
CA PHE A 422 21.46 32.82 -15.60
C PHE A 422 20.21 32.51 -16.42
N ILE A 423 19.29 33.47 -16.59
CA ILE A 423 18.21 33.36 -17.57
C ILE A 423 18.80 33.09 -18.97
N ASP A 424 19.77 33.89 -19.38
CA ASP A 424 20.43 33.74 -20.68
C ASP A 424 21.13 32.36 -20.82
N PHE A 425 21.76 31.87 -19.75
CA PHE A 425 22.33 30.52 -19.70
C PHE A 425 21.26 29.44 -19.89
N TYR A 426 20.16 29.49 -19.12
CA TYR A 426 19.08 28.50 -19.20
C TYR A 426 18.40 28.49 -20.58
N SER A 427 18.23 29.66 -21.19
CA SER A 427 17.72 29.79 -22.56
C SER A 427 18.69 29.26 -23.64
N ALA A 428 20.00 29.27 -23.37
CA ALA A 428 21.03 28.95 -24.36
C ALA A 428 21.61 27.53 -24.26
N ILE A 429 21.32 26.76 -23.21
CA ILE A 429 21.77 25.36 -23.10
C ILE A 429 21.10 24.52 -24.17
N GLN A 430 21.89 23.73 -24.89
CA GLN A 430 21.44 22.87 -25.96
C GLN A 430 21.68 21.42 -25.58
N CYS A 431 20.61 20.70 -25.29
CA CYS A 431 20.62 19.26 -25.09
C CYS A 431 19.28 18.69 -25.55
N ARG A 432 19.27 17.43 -25.98
CA ARG A 432 18.03 16.76 -26.37
C ARG A 432 17.04 16.73 -25.19
N LYS A 433 17.54 16.39 -24.01
CA LYS A 433 16.75 16.26 -22.78
C LYS A 433 17.28 17.14 -21.65
N ILE A 434 16.41 17.85 -20.96
CA ILE A 434 16.76 18.75 -19.84
C ILE A 434 15.75 18.56 -18.70
N TYR A 435 16.28 18.15 -17.54
CA TYR A 435 15.53 17.81 -16.33
C TYR A 435 15.94 18.72 -15.17
N PRO A 436 15.14 19.76 -14.87
CA PRO A 436 15.40 20.62 -13.75
C PRO A 436 15.18 19.92 -12.40
N LEU A 437 16.04 20.22 -11.42
CA LEU A 437 16.01 19.63 -10.08
C LEU A 437 15.66 20.69 -9.03
N LEU A 438 14.62 20.41 -8.23
CA LEU A 438 14.08 21.27 -7.17
C LEU A 438 13.82 20.51 -5.87
N PHE A 439 14.84 20.36 -5.03
CA PHE A 439 14.78 19.52 -3.82
C PHE A 439 14.62 20.32 -2.52
N ASP A 440 14.92 21.62 -2.53
CA ASP A 440 14.74 22.56 -1.42
C ASP A 440 13.61 23.61 -1.65
N ASP A 441 12.94 23.60 -2.81
CA ASP A 441 11.90 24.57 -3.20
C ASP A 441 10.49 24.13 -2.80
N VAL A 442 10.23 24.23 -1.50
CA VAL A 442 8.98 23.81 -0.87
C VAL A 442 7.84 24.83 -1.07
N ILE A 443 8.16 26.08 -1.44
CA ILE A 443 7.21 27.20 -1.44
C ILE A 443 6.87 27.69 -2.85
N PHE A 444 7.48 27.11 -3.90
CA PHE A 444 7.46 27.69 -5.24
C PHE A 444 8.07 29.10 -5.22
N GLN A 445 9.34 29.21 -5.57
CA GLN A 445 10.03 30.51 -5.64
C GLN A 445 9.91 31.10 -7.04
N LYS A 446 9.53 32.39 -7.10
CA LYS A 446 9.42 33.13 -8.36
C LYS A 446 10.73 33.09 -9.14
N GLU A 447 11.87 33.17 -8.46
CA GLU A 447 13.17 33.15 -9.11
C GLU A 447 13.47 31.80 -9.78
N ASN A 448 13.04 30.70 -9.17
CA ASN A 448 13.15 29.40 -9.81
C ASN A 448 12.18 29.29 -11.00
N PHE A 449 10.97 29.84 -10.84
CA PHE A 449 9.98 29.90 -11.89
C PHE A 449 10.46 30.68 -13.12
N ASP A 450 11.04 31.88 -12.97
CA ASP A 450 11.48 32.65 -14.15
C ASP A 450 12.63 31.95 -14.88
N LEU A 451 13.57 31.32 -14.15
CA LEU A 451 14.66 30.52 -14.75
C LEU A 451 14.10 29.36 -15.57
N LEU A 452 13.18 28.60 -15.01
CA LEU A 452 12.52 27.50 -15.71
C LEU A 452 11.72 28.00 -16.91
N SER A 453 10.97 29.09 -16.76
CA SER A 453 10.16 29.68 -17.83
C SER A 453 10.99 30.18 -19.02
N SER A 454 12.29 30.39 -18.83
CA SER A 454 13.19 30.92 -19.85
C SER A 454 13.86 29.86 -20.74
N GLY A 455 13.93 28.61 -20.28
CA GLY A 455 14.70 27.55 -20.92
C GLY A 455 13.83 26.39 -21.42
N PRO A 456 14.28 25.65 -22.44
CA PRO A 456 13.61 24.41 -22.82
C PRO A 456 13.87 23.35 -21.75
N PHE A 457 12.81 22.75 -21.20
CA PHE A 457 12.89 21.61 -20.31
C PHE A 457 11.71 20.67 -20.53
N GLU A 458 11.87 19.41 -20.14
CA GLU A 458 10.85 18.38 -20.38
C GLU A 458 10.04 18.05 -19.13
N LEU A 459 10.72 17.92 -18.00
CA LEU A 459 10.12 17.48 -16.75
C LEU A 459 10.92 17.96 -15.55
N ILE A 460 10.24 18.59 -14.60
CA ILE A 460 10.80 19.04 -13.32
C ILE A 460 10.76 17.89 -12.32
N LEU A 461 11.90 17.58 -11.69
CA LEU A 461 11.97 16.63 -10.58
C LEU A 461 11.98 17.40 -9.25
N THR A 462 10.98 17.18 -8.41
CA THR A 462 10.88 17.88 -7.12
C THR A 462 10.71 16.95 -5.91
N ALA A 463 11.35 17.28 -4.78
CA ALA A 463 11.23 16.50 -3.54
C ALA A 463 9.99 16.89 -2.70
N CYS A 464 9.04 17.65 -3.25
CA CYS A 464 7.81 18.01 -2.57
C CYS A 464 6.60 17.72 -3.46
N PRO A 465 5.66 16.84 -3.04
CA PRO A 465 4.49 16.52 -3.85
C PRO A 465 3.58 17.75 -4.08
N LEU A 466 3.53 18.70 -3.14
CA LEU A 466 2.79 19.95 -3.34
C LEU A 466 3.45 20.87 -4.36
N SER A 467 4.79 20.94 -4.39
CA SER A 467 5.50 21.75 -5.39
C SER A 467 5.21 21.23 -6.81
N ALA A 468 5.09 19.90 -6.99
CA ALA A 468 4.70 19.32 -8.27
C ALA A 468 3.33 19.85 -8.75
N PHE A 469 2.31 19.87 -7.87
CA PHE A 469 1.01 20.46 -8.20
C PHE A 469 1.10 21.95 -8.55
N LYS A 470 1.95 22.71 -7.84
CA LYS A 470 2.16 24.13 -8.14
C LYS A 470 2.76 24.37 -9.52
N TYR A 471 3.71 23.56 -9.95
CA TYR A 471 4.22 23.65 -11.32
C TYR A 471 3.15 23.25 -12.35
N HIS A 472 2.34 22.23 -12.07
CA HIS A 472 1.23 21.85 -12.94
C HIS A 472 0.16 22.95 -13.09
N GLU A 473 -0.15 23.71 -12.03
CA GLU A 473 -1.04 24.88 -12.12
C GLU A 473 -0.55 25.92 -13.15
N HIS A 474 0.74 25.95 -13.45
CA HIS A 474 1.37 26.82 -14.43
C HIS A 474 1.68 26.13 -15.78
N ASN A 475 1.10 24.95 -16.05
CA ASN A 475 1.36 24.14 -17.25
C ASN A 475 2.82 23.69 -17.40
N MET A 476 3.55 23.58 -16.29
CA MET A 476 4.92 23.08 -16.28
C MET A 476 4.91 21.62 -15.82
N PRO A 477 5.38 20.66 -16.63
CA PRO A 477 5.44 19.26 -16.22
C PRO A 477 6.37 19.10 -15.02
N ALA A 478 5.85 18.53 -13.94
CA ALA A 478 6.61 18.24 -12.73
C ALA A 478 6.23 16.88 -12.16
N VAL A 479 7.14 16.25 -11.44
CA VAL A 479 6.88 14.99 -10.75
C VAL A 479 7.56 14.97 -9.39
N PHE A 480 6.88 14.36 -8.42
CA PHE A 480 7.46 14.11 -7.11
C PHE A 480 8.54 13.02 -7.23
N PHE A 481 9.79 13.39 -6.96
CA PHE A 481 10.94 12.52 -6.92
C PHE A 481 11.66 12.70 -5.56
N PRO A 482 11.39 11.83 -4.57
CA PRO A 482 12.15 11.82 -3.33
C PRO A 482 13.59 11.37 -3.62
N LEU A 483 14.57 11.94 -2.93
CA LEU A 483 15.98 11.61 -3.15
C LEU A 483 16.40 10.38 -2.35
N GLU A 484 16.04 10.37 -1.08
CA GLU A 484 16.49 9.38 -0.12
C GLU A 484 15.71 8.06 -0.28
N GLY A 485 16.39 6.92 -0.10
CA GLY A 485 15.73 5.61 -0.17
C GLY A 485 16.29 4.61 -1.16
N HIS A 486 17.46 4.85 -1.73
CA HIS A 486 18.11 3.84 -2.58
C HIS A 486 18.44 2.55 -1.78
N GLU A 487 18.07 1.39 -2.29
CA GLU A 487 18.13 0.08 -1.61
C GLU A 487 19.55 -0.30 -1.18
N LYS A 488 20.55 0.20 -1.91
CA LYS A 488 21.98 0.11 -1.55
C LYS A 488 22.25 0.44 -0.07
N TRP A 489 21.55 1.42 0.49
CA TRP A 489 21.74 1.84 1.88
C TRP A 489 20.51 1.62 2.75
N TYR A 490 19.34 1.91 2.18
CA TYR A 490 18.08 1.97 2.91
C TYR A 490 17.30 0.66 2.79
N PHE A 491 17.45 -0.19 3.80
CA PHE A 491 16.73 -1.45 3.94
C PHE A 491 16.41 -1.73 5.41
N TYR A 492 15.33 -2.48 5.66
CA TYR A 492 14.75 -2.67 6.99
C TYR A 492 15.35 -3.82 7.81
N LYS A 493 16.18 -4.68 7.21
CA LYS A 493 16.74 -5.87 7.88
C LYS A 493 17.64 -5.45 9.06
N HIS A 494 17.22 -5.79 10.28
CA HIS A 494 18.00 -5.57 11.49
C HIS A 494 17.61 -6.58 12.59
N ASN A 495 18.55 -6.96 13.45
CA ASN A 495 18.36 -8.04 14.44
C ASN A 495 17.72 -7.58 15.76
N CYS A 496 17.79 -6.28 16.10
CA CYS A 496 17.23 -5.73 17.34
C CYS A 496 17.00 -4.21 17.25
N ARG A 497 15.84 -3.67 17.66
CA ARG A 497 15.61 -2.21 17.72
C ARG A 497 15.80 -1.71 19.15
N ASP A 498 17.04 -1.39 19.51
CA ASP A 498 17.46 -1.03 20.86
C ASP A 498 17.40 0.48 21.17
N ILE A 499 17.18 1.32 20.16
CA ILE A 499 16.95 2.76 20.35
C ILE A 499 15.46 3.02 20.37
N ASP A 500 14.91 3.47 21.50
CA ASP A 500 13.47 3.75 21.59
C ASP A 500 13.06 4.94 20.73
N VAL A 501 13.76 6.06 20.86
CA VAL A 501 13.47 7.30 20.14
C VAL A 501 14.76 7.89 19.59
N LEU A 502 14.77 8.15 18.28
CA LEU A 502 15.88 8.78 17.58
C LEU A 502 15.46 10.13 17.03
N PHE A 503 16.31 11.12 17.21
CA PHE A 503 16.31 12.33 16.39
C PHE A 503 17.67 12.51 15.72
N TYR A 504 17.66 12.91 14.46
CA TYR A 504 18.88 13.30 13.75
C TYR A 504 18.71 14.57 12.94
N GLY A 505 19.79 15.34 12.87
CA GLY A 505 19.87 16.62 12.19
C GLY A 505 19.97 17.79 13.17
N ASP A 506 20.04 18.99 12.59
CA ASP A 506 20.33 20.22 13.34
C ASP A 506 19.23 20.57 14.34
N VAL A 507 19.55 20.46 15.63
CA VAL A 507 18.68 20.78 16.77
C VAL A 507 18.41 22.28 16.92
N SER A 508 19.22 23.15 16.30
CA SER A 508 19.06 24.61 16.43
C SER A 508 17.97 25.17 15.51
N LYS A 509 17.48 24.39 14.53
CA LYS A 509 16.48 24.85 13.56
C LYS A 509 15.07 24.81 14.14
N GLY A 510 14.29 25.86 13.90
CA GLY A 510 12.87 25.91 14.27
C GLY A 510 12.65 25.68 15.76
N LYS A 511 11.53 25.05 16.10
CA LYS A 511 11.17 24.68 17.47
C LYS A 511 11.83 23.41 18.00
N ARG A 512 12.75 22.78 17.25
CA ARG A 512 13.31 21.44 17.55
C ARG A 512 13.85 21.33 18.97
N ARG A 513 14.74 22.24 19.37
CA ARG A 513 15.33 22.25 20.72
C ARG A 513 14.27 22.28 21.83
N ASN A 514 13.21 23.08 21.65
CA ASN A 514 12.15 23.19 22.64
C ASN A 514 11.33 21.89 22.73
N TYR A 515 10.95 21.31 21.58
CA TYR A 515 10.20 20.05 21.55
C TYR A 515 11.00 18.91 22.16
N LEU A 516 12.27 18.78 21.78
CA LEU A 516 13.18 17.77 22.31
C LEU A 516 13.34 17.89 23.82
N TYR A 517 13.56 19.10 24.34
CA TYR A 517 13.61 19.34 25.79
C TYR A 517 12.32 18.94 26.51
N LYS A 518 11.15 19.25 25.94
CA LYS A 518 9.86 18.84 26.53
C LYS A 518 9.68 17.32 26.53
N ILE A 519 10.11 16.64 25.48
CA ILE A 519 10.08 15.17 25.39
C ILE A 519 10.98 14.57 26.48
N GLU A 520 12.20 15.06 26.64
CA GLU A 520 13.12 14.57 27.68
C GLU A 520 12.58 14.84 29.10
N LYS A 521 12.00 16.03 29.32
CA LYS A 521 11.40 16.39 30.61
C LYS A 521 10.23 15.48 31.00
N SER A 522 9.59 14.82 30.02
CA SER A 522 8.53 13.83 30.28
C SER A 522 9.04 12.46 30.74
N GLY A 523 10.38 12.28 30.81
CA GLY A 523 11.02 11.03 31.21
C GLY A 523 11.40 10.11 30.05
N LEU A 524 11.20 10.54 28.80
CA LEU A 524 11.58 9.80 27.59
C LEU A 524 13.06 10.06 27.24
N SER A 525 13.80 9.00 26.95
CA SER A 525 15.18 9.12 26.46
C SER A 525 15.20 9.29 24.94
N VAL A 526 15.82 10.36 24.45
CA VAL A 526 16.00 10.62 23.01
C VAL A 526 17.47 10.46 22.64
N THR A 527 17.76 9.63 21.64
CA THR A 527 19.10 9.50 21.06
C THR A 527 19.30 10.56 19.99
N TYR A 528 20.39 11.33 20.10
CA TYR A 528 20.78 12.35 19.13
C TYR A 528 21.98 11.89 18.30
N VAL A 529 21.84 11.94 16.99
CA VAL A 529 22.94 11.62 16.07
C VAL A 529 22.92 12.59 14.90
N GLY A 530 24.09 12.92 14.35
CA GLY A 530 24.19 13.78 13.17
C GLY A 530 23.76 15.23 13.41
N ASP A 531 24.71 16.16 13.40
CA ASP A 531 24.45 17.61 13.40
C ASP A 531 25.50 18.36 12.57
N GLN A 532 25.50 19.70 12.61
CA GLN A 532 26.50 20.49 11.88
C GLN A 532 27.94 20.29 12.41
N LYS A 533 28.12 19.79 13.64
CA LYS A 533 29.44 19.56 14.26
C LYS A 533 29.96 18.16 13.98
N ARG A 534 29.07 17.18 13.80
CA ARG A 534 29.39 15.81 13.41
C ARG A 534 28.37 15.33 12.36
N SER A 535 28.76 15.44 11.09
CA SER A 535 28.02 14.81 9.99
C SER A 535 28.17 13.28 10.06
N LEU A 536 27.13 12.55 9.67
CA LEU A 536 27.17 11.09 9.51
C LEU A 536 27.22 10.75 8.03
N SER A 537 27.89 9.65 7.69
CA SER A 537 27.69 9.02 6.38
C SER A 537 26.29 8.42 6.28
N ILE A 538 25.81 8.19 5.05
CA ILE A 538 24.52 7.54 4.79
C ILE A 538 24.46 6.18 5.50
N ALA A 539 25.55 5.40 5.46
CA ALA A 539 25.61 4.07 6.08
C ALA A 539 25.49 4.13 7.61
N GLU A 540 26.20 5.06 8.27
CA GLU A 540 26.10 5.26 9.71
C GLU A 540 24.71 5.72 10.12
N LEU A 541 24.11 6.66 9.37
CA LEU A 541 22.74 7.10 9.63
C LEU A 541 21.74 5.95 9.51
N CYS A 542 21.84 5.16 8.43
CA CYS A 542 20.97 3.99 8.21
C CYS A 542 21.10 2.97 9.36
N GLU A 543 22.27 2.83 9.96
CA GLU A 543 22.47 1.95 11.12
C GLU A 543 21.71 2.44 12.35
N TYR A 544 21.79 3.73 12.67
CA TYR A 544 20.99 4.31 13.74
C TYR A 544 19.48 4.18 13.45
N LEU A 545 19.05 4.46 12.22
CA LEU A 545 17.65 4.33 11.81
C LEU A 545 17.14 2.88 11.96
N ARG A 546 17.92 1.88 11.54
CA ARG A 546 17.57 0.46 11.68
C ARG A 546 17.49 -0.01 13.13
N ARG A 547 18.31 0.56 14.01
CA ARG A 547 18.28 0.31 15.46
C ARG A 547 17.13 1.03 16.17
N SER A 548 16.48 1.99 15.52
CA SER A 548 15.46 2.82 16.13
C SER A 548 14.06 2.22 16.03
N LYS A 549 13.28 2.32 17.11
CA LYS A 549 11.85 2.02 17.09
C LYS A 549 11.08 3.19 16.49
N ILE A 550 11.30 4.39 17.02
CA ILE A 550 10.65 5.63 16.61
C ILE A 550 11.70 6.64 16.13
N VAL A 551 11.44 7.27 15.00
CA VAL A 551 12.23 8.39 14.47
C VAL A 551 11.38 9.65 14.50
N LEU A 552 11.89 10.71 15.12
CA LEU A 552 11.19 12.00 15.21
C LEU A 552 11.49 12.86 13.99
N ASN A 553 10.44 13.40 13.37
CA ASN A 553 10.56 14.37 12.30
C ASN A 553 9.95 15.72 12.68
N PHE A 554 10.69 16.80 12.39
CA PHE A 554 10.22 18.18 12.52
C PHE A 554 10.30 18.86 11.15
N SER A 555 9.17 19.38 10.71
CA SER A 555 8.94 19.90 9.37
C SER A 555 9.03 21.41 9.29
N GLU A 556 8.84 22.13 10.40
CA GLU A 556 8.95 23.59 10.45
C GLU A 556 10.29 24.08 9.89
N SER A 557 10.24 25.10 9.04
CA SER A 557 11.37 25.78 8.44
C SER A 557 11.03 27.26 8.19
N PHE A 558 12.05 28.09 8.00
CA PHE A 558 11.90 29.54 7.82
C PHE A 558 12.26 29.95 6.40
N SER A 559 11.44 30.81 5.79
CA SER A 559 11.76 31.44 4.51
C SER A 559 12.76 32.58 4.72
N ALA A 560 13.45 32.98 3.65
CA ALA A 560 14.33 34.15 3.68
C ALA A 560 13.58 35.46 4.00
N SER A 561 12.26 35.49 3.75
CA SER A 561 11.35 36.61 4.07
C SER A 561 10.81 36.57 5.50
N GLY A 562 11.22 35.60 6.33
CA GLY A 562 10.81 35.50 7.75
C GLY A 562 9.49 34.74 7.99
N GLY A 563 8.89 34.14 6.95
CA GLY A 563 7.69 33.32 7.06
C GLY A 563 8.00 31.89 7.51
N ILE A 564 7.09 31.29 8.28
CA ILE A 564 7.17 29.87 8.66
C ILE A 564 6.48 29.02 7.59
N TYR A 565 7.12 27.92 7.20
CA TYR A 565 6.52 26.91 6.33
C TYR A 565 6.88 25.50 6.82
N TYR A 566 6.11 24.50 6.37
CA TYR A 566 6.28 23.11 6.79
C TYR A 566 6.74 22.25 5.61
N GLN A 567 8.00 21.83 5.66
CA GLN A 567 8.65 21.07 4.59
C GLN A 567 8.39 19.57 4.73
N PHE A 568 8.22 18.92 3.57
CA PHE A 568 8.39 17.48 3.43
C PHE A 568 9.87 17.12 3.61
N LYS A 569 10.20 16.42 4.70
CA LYS A 569 11.59 16.04 4.98
C LYS A 569 11.82 14.60 4.52
N GLY A 570 12.92 14.35 3.81
CA GLY A 570 13.38 13.00 3.44
C GLY A 570 13.42 12.03 4.62
N ARG A 571 13.67 12.54 5.83
CA ARG A 571 13.62 11.79 7.10
C ARG A 571 12.42 10.88 7.28
N ILE A 572 11.25 11.30 6.79
CA ILE A 572 10.04 10.49 6.84
C ILE A 572 10.27 9.17 6.10
N LEU A 573 10.72 9.26 4.85
CA LEU A 573 11.01 8.10 4.01
C LEU A 573 12.25 7.32 4.48
N GLU A 574 13.31 8.00 4.92
CA GLU A 574 14.52 7.36 5.43
C GLU A 574 14.22 6.43 6.63
N ALA A 575 13.39 6.88 7.57
CA ALA A 575 12.92 6.09 8.70
C ALA A 575 12.17 4.85 8.22
N ALA A 576 11.22 5.04 7.30
CA ALA A 576 10.40 3.97 6.76
C ALA A 576 11.23 2.90 6.04
N PHE A 577 12.15 3.30 5.16
CA PHE A 577 12.98 2.36 4.41
C PHE A 577 13.98 1.60 5.30
N CYS A 578 14.32 2.13 6.48
CA CYS A 578 15.06 1.43 7.53
C CYS A 578 14.15 0.68 8.52
N GLY A 579 12.85 0.67 8.27
CA GLY A 579 11.82 -0.06 9.01
C GLY A 579 11.42 0.56 10.35
N ALA A 580 11.82 1.79 10.65
CA ALA A 580 11.40 2.50 11.87
C ALA A 580 10.06 3.21 11.65
N LEU A 581 9.28 3.39 12.73
CA LEU A 581 8.08 4.23 12.68
C LEU A 581 8.51 5.70 12.75
N CYS A 582 8.08 6.51 11.79
CA CYS A 582 8.26 7.96 11.89
C CYS A 582 7.09 8.56 12.69
N ILE A 583 7.39 9.46 13.62
CA ILE A 583 6.40 10.36 14.22
C ILE A 583 6.78 11.77 13.78
N SER A 584 5.90 12.42 13.01
CA SER A 584 6.22 13.67 12.32
C SER A 584 5.42 14.85 12.84
N GLU A 585 6.06 16.01 12.92
CA GLU A 585 5.33 17.27 12.99
C GLU A 585 4.41 17.37 11.77
N LYS A 586 3.16 17.78 12.01
CA LYS A 586 2.13 17.81 10.99
C LYS A 586 2.56 18.72 9.85
N ASN A 587 2.56 18.19 8.62
CA ASN A 587 2.84 18.98 7.44
C ASN A 587 1.92 18.57 6.28
N PRO A 588 1.45 19.54 5.46
CA PRO A 588 0.52 19.24 4.37
C PRO A 588 1.04 18.23 3.33
N PRO A 589 2.30 18.31 2.84
CA PRO A 589 2.81 17.33 1.90
C PRO A 589 2.80 15.88 2.41
N ALA A 590 3.22 15.65 3.67
CA ALA A 590 3.22 14.31 4.25
C ALA A 590 1.79 13.82 4.53
N SER A 591 0.90 14.73 4.97
CA SER A 591 -0.52 14.41 5.16
C SER A 591 -1.20 14.00 3.87
N LEU A 592 -0.80 14.60 2.74
CA LEU A 592 -1.32 14.26 1.42
C LEU A 592 -0.97 12.82 1.02
N ILE A 593 0.28 12.39 1.23
CA ILE A 593 0.75 11.10 0.72
C ILE A 593 0.58 9.93 1.72
N PHE A 594 0.64 10.21 3.02
CA PHE A 594 0.53 9.21 4.08
C PHE A 594 -0.77 9.26 4.86
N GLY A 595 -1.40 10.44 4.99
CA GLY A 595 -2.59 10.59 5.83
C GLY A 595 -2.41 10.06 7.24
N ASN A 596 -3.22 9.06 7.63
CA ASN A 596 -3.15 8.41 8.95
C ASN A 596 -2.04 7.36 9.07
N ASP A 597 -1.45 6.93 7.96
CA ASP A 597 -0.37 5.93 7.96
C ASP A 597 0.93 6.51 8.54
N LEU A 598 1.06 7.84 8.58
CA LEU A 598 2.12 8.56 9.30
C LEU A 598 1.52 9.23 10.54
N PRO A 599 1.85 8.77 11.76
CA PRO A 599 1.47 9.48 12.97
C PRO A 599 2.02 10.90 12.99
N GLN A 600 1.13 11.89 13.16
CA GLN A 600 1.49 13.30 13.14
C GLN A 600 1.05 14.03 14.40
N PHE A 601 1.84 15.04 14.81
CA PHE A 601 1.57 15.90 15.97
C PHE A 601 1.64 17.38 15.60
N ASN A 602 0.87 18.21 16.30
CA ASN A 602 0.91 19.68 16.21
C ASN A 602 1.67 20.28 17.39
N THR A 603 1.59 19.65 18.56
CA THR A 603 2.20 20.15 19.80
C THR A 603 3.24 19.18 20.35
N ALA A 604 4.12 19.68 21.22
CA ALA A 604 5.10 18.82 21.89
C ALA A 604 4.42 17.79 22.82
N ASP A 605 3.29 18.16 23.42
CA ASP A 605 2.56 17.26 24.33
C ASP A 605 1.88 16.12 23.56
N GLU A 606 1.32 16.42 22.37
CA GLU A 606 0.86 15.39 21.43
C GLU A 606 1.99 14.46 20.98
N CYS A 607 3.17 15.02 20.70
CA CYS A 607 4.36 14.24 20.34
C CYS A 607 4.74 13.26 21.46
N VAL A 608 4.83 13.75 22.70
CA VAL A 608 5.09 12.94 23.90
C VAL A 608 4.04 11.85 24.07
N HIS A 609 2.76 12.19 23.89
CA HIS A 609 1.67 11.22 23.99
C HIS A 609 1.80 10.10 22.95
N LEU A 610 2.07 10.43 21.68
CA LEU A 610 2.24 9.43 20.62
C LEU A 610 3.45 8.52 20.89
N ILE A 611 4.58 9.09 21.33
CA ILE A 611 5.78 8.31 21.66
C ILE A 611 5.45 7.32 22.79
N ASN A 612 4.89 7.81 23.90
CA ASN A 612 4.54 6.96 25.05
C ASN A 612 3.52 5.89 24.67
N PHE A 613 2.51 6.24 23.88
CA PHE A 613 1.50 5.31 23.38
C PHE A 613 2.16 4.16 22.63
N PHE A 614 3.00 4.45 21.64
CA PHE A 614 3.61 3.40 20.83
C PHE A 614 4.65 2.57 21.59
N LEU A 615 5.48 3.20 22.44
CA LEU A 615 6.44 2.45 23.26
C LEU A 615 5.75 1.53 24.28
N SER A 616 4.59 1.93 24.81
CA SER A 616 3.83 1.15 25.79
C SER A 616 2.90 0.11 25.16
N ASN A 617 2.65 0.19 23.84
CA ASN A 617 1.69 -0.65 23.14
C ASN A 617 2.30 -1.34 21.91
N PRO A 618 3.10 -2.43 22.08
CA PRO A 618 3.87 -3.06 21.00
C PRO A 618 3.03 -3.50 19.80
N VAL A 619 1.80 -3.97 20.00
CA VAL A 619 0.90 -4.41 18.92
C VAL A 619 0.48 -3.23 18.04
N TYR A 620 0.10 -2.11 18.65
CA TYR A 620 -0.30 -0.90 17.92
C TYR A 620 0.90 -0.24 17.24
N TYR A 621 2.05 -0.23 17.91
CA TYR A 621 3.32 0.17 17.32
C TYR A 621 3.62 -0.64 16.06
N GLU A 622 3.58 -1.97 16.16
CA GLU A 622 3.95 -2.83 15.04
C GLU A 622 2.97 -2.69 13.86
N LYS A 623 1.68 -2.55 14.15
CA LYS A 623 0.66 -2.25 13.14
C LYS A 623 0.95 -0.92 12.43
N ALA A 624 1.12 0.17 13.18
CA ALA A 624 1.39 1.49 12.62
C ALA A 624 2.70 1.52 11.84
N ARG A 625 3.76 0.90 12.38
CA ARG A 625 5.07 0.78 11.74
C ARG A 625 4.97 0.03 10.41
N ILE A 626 4.33 -1.13 10.38
CA ILE A 626 4.17 -1.91 9.14
C ILE A 626 3.38 -1.11 8.11
N THR A 627 2.23 -0.53 8.49
CA THR A 627 1.41 0.28 7.57
C THR A 627 2.22 1.44 6.98
N PHE A 628 2.93 2.20 7.83
CA PHE A 628 3.78 3.31 7.42
C PHE A 628 4.89 2.89 6.46
N VAL A 629 5.61 1.81 6.79
CA VAL A 629 6.71 1.27 5.98
C VAL A 629 6.19 0.80 4.62
N CYS A 630 5.07 0.07 4.58
CA CYS A 630 4.46 -0.40 3.35
C CYS A 630 4.03 0.75 2.45
N ARG A 631 3.36 1.76 3.01
CA ARG A 631 2.96 2.97 2.27
C ARG A 631 4.17 3.69 1.68
N SER A 632 5.29 3.73 2.40
CA SER A 632 6.51 4.41 1.97
C SER A 632 7.22 3.71 0.80
N GLU A 633 7.08 2.39 0.64
CA GLU A 633 7.68 1.62 -0.47
C GLU A 633 7.14 1.98 -1.87
N LEU A 634 6.00 2.70 -1.93
CA LEU A 634 5.48 3.32 -3.16
C LEU A 634 6.35 4.48 -3.63
N TYR A 635 7.13 5.08 -2.73
CA TYR A 635 7.93 6.28 -2.98
C TYR A 635 9.43 5.97 -3.07
N ARG A 636 9.80 4.74 -3.44
CA ARG A 636 11.20 4.35 -3.66
C ARG A 636 11.77 5.15 -4.84
N PRO A 637 12.90 5.86 -4.67
CA PRO A 637 13.49 6.67 -5.74
C PRO A 637 13.89 5.82 -6.96
N THR A 638 14.34 4.59 -6.74
CA THR A 638 14.72 3.63 -7.79
C THR A 638 13.54 3.10 -8.59
N LYS A 639 12.33 3.03 -8.02
CA LYS A 639 11.11 2.70 -8.75
C LYS A 639 10.64 3.90 -9.57
N ILE A 640 10.55 5.07 -8.92
CA ILE A 640 10.12 6.32 -9.55
C ILE A 640 11.03 6.69 -10.73
N ILE A 641 12.35 6.58 -10.59
CA ILE A 641 13.28 6.91 -11.69
C ILE A 641 13.10 5.98 -12.90
N LYS A 642 12.77 4.70 -12.67
CA LYS A 642 12.46 3.74 -13.73
C LYS A 642 11.11 4.01 -14.37
N GLU A 643 10.12 4.43 -13.59
CA GLU A 643 8.81 4.83 -14.11
C GLU A 643 8.91 6.08 -14.99
N ILE A 644 9.72 7.07 -14.58
CA ILE A 644 9.90 8.32 -15.32
C ILE A 644 10.68 8.08 -16.63
N PHE A 645 11.76 7.27 -16.59
CA PHE A 645 12.72 7.18 -17.71
C PHE A 645 12.77 5.82 -18.43
N GLY A 646 12.05 4.80 -17.95
CA GLY A 646 12.14 3.42 -18.42
C GLY A 646 11.19 3.04 -19.56
N PHE A 647 10.25 3.89 -19.96
CA PHE A 647 9.32 3.64 -21.06
C PHE A 647 9.65 4.53 -22.27
N ASP A 648 9.83 3.92 -23.46
CA ASP A 648 10.13 4.64 -24.70
C ASP A 648 8.93 5.47 -25.15
N VAL A 649 9.22 6.73 -25.51
CA VAL A 649 8.25 7.78 -25.83
C VAL A 649 7.77 7.60 -27.27
N ASN A 650 6.50 7.24 -27.44
CA ASN A 650 5.71 7.52 -28.67
C ASN A 650 4.21 7.60 -28.38
N HIS A 651 3.83 8.05 -27.18
CA HIS A 651 2.47 8.53 -26.94
C HIS A 651 2.54 9.89 -26.26
N GLU A 652 1.75 10.81 -26.81
CA GLU A 652 1.46 12.11 -26.24
C GLU A 652 1.20 11.97 -24.74
N CYS A 653 2.10 12.57 -23.96
CA CYS A 653 2.05 12.61 -22.51
C CYS A 653 0.68 13.13 -22.03
N SER A 654 -0.21 12.21 -21.65
CA SER A 654 -1.41 12.51 -20.88
C SER A 654 -1.07 12.65 -19.39
N PHE A 655 -0.14 13.55 -19.05
CA PHE A 655 0.11 14.00 -17.67
C PHE A 655 -1.04 14.89 -17.12
N ALA A 656 -2.21 14.89 -17.77
CA ALA A 656 -3.35 15.73 -17.42
C ALA A 656 -4.36 15.09 -16.43
N ASN A 657 -4.21 13.82 -16.03
CA ASN A 657 -5.26 13.10 -15.28
C ASN A 657 -4.81 12.35 -14.01
N THR A 658 -3.80 12.82 -13.28
CA THR A 658 -3.55 12.34 -11.89
C THR A 658 -4.37 13.15 -10.87
N THR A 659 -5.68 13.21 -11.09
CA THR A 659 -6.68 13.72 -10.14
C THR A 659 -7.49 12.55 -9.56
N SER A 660 -6.85 11.68 -8.79
CA SER A 660 -7.56 10.81 -7.84
C SER A 660 -6.63 10.38 -6.71
N TRP A 661 -6.53 11.23 -5.69
CA TRP A 661 -5.87 10.89 -4.42
C TRP A 661 -6.94 10.78 -3.33
N PRO A 662 -7.21 9.59 -2.76
CA PRO A 662 -8.18 9.45 -1.69
C PRO A 662 -7.61 10.04 -0.40
N LEU A 663 -8.33 11.00 0.19
CA LEU A 663 -8.08 11.50 1.54
C LEU A 663 -8.51 10.42 2.56
N PRO A 664 -7.68 10.06 3.56
CA PRO A 664 -8.08 9.07 4.55
C PRO A 664 -9.01 9.64 5.62
N ASP A 665 -10.01 8.84 5.97
CA ASP A 665 -11.02 9.08 7.02
C ASP A 665 -10.39 9.44 8.38
N ARG A 666 -10.80 10.56 8.98
CA ARG A 666 -10.45 10.90 10.37
C ARG A 666 -11.42 10.17 11.32
N PRO A 667 -10.96 9.51 12.41
CA PRO A 667 -11.87 8.90 13.38
C PRO A 667 -12.63 9.98 14.16
N CYS A 668 -13.97 10.00 14.05
CA CYS A 668 -14.81 11.08 14.59
C CYS A 668 -15.19 10.92 16.09
N LEU A 669 -14.83 9.83 16.78
CA LEU A 669 -15.13 9.59 18.21
C LEU A 669 -14.02 8.82 18.96
N THR A 670 -13.57 9.34 20.10
CA THR A 670 -12.59 8.70 21.00
C THR A 670 -13.24 8.40 22.35
N VAL A 671 -13.15 7.16 22.83
CA VAL A 671 -13.78 6.74 24.09
C VAL A 671 -12.78 5.92 24.89
N SER A 672 -12.62 6.24 26.18
CA SER A 672 -11.83 5.47 27.15
C SER A 672 -12.71 5.08 28.34
N ALA A 673 -12.48 3.90 28.90
CA ALA A 673 -13.18 3.42 30.09
C ALA A 673 -12.20 2.70 31.02
N THR A 674 -12.12 3.13 32.28
CA THR A 674 -11.21 2.59 33.29
C THR A 674 -11.98 2.11 34.53
N ARG A 675 -11.50 1.05 35.18
CA ARG A 675 -12.09 0.52 36.42
C ARG A 675 -11.11 0.64 37.59
N GLU A 676 -11.54 1.25 38.68
CA GLU A 676 -10.83 1.23 39.97
C GLU A 676 -11.74 0.61 41.04
N GLY A 677 -11.45 -0.62 41.44
CA GLY A 677 -12.31 -1.40 42.34
C GLY A 677 -13.71 -1.60 41.74
N GLN A 678 -14.75 -1.16 42.46
CA GLN A 678 -16.15 -1.20 42.01
C GLN A 678 -16.54 -0.01 41.11
N ARG A 679 -15.65 0.95 40.86
CA ARG A 679 -15.98 2.15 40.08
C ARG A 679 -15.46 2.02 38.65
N VAL A 680 -16.32 2.28 37.67
CA VAL A 680 -15.95 2.40 36.24
C VAL A 680 -16.12 3.86 35.81
N THR A 681 -15.07 4.48 35.32
CA THR A 681 -15.06 5.86 34.79
C THR A 681 -14.92 5.83 33.28
N VAL A 682 -15.70 6.65 32.57
CA VAL A 682 -15.74 6.70 31.11
C VAL A 682 -15.55 8.13 30.65
N HIS A 683 -14.72 8.33 29.63
CA HIS A 683 -14.54 9.61 28.95
C HIS A 683 -14.77 9.44 27.45
N CYS A 684 -15.63 10.28 26.87
CA CYS A 684 -15.99 10.31 25.45
C CYS A 684 -15.64 11.67 24.86
N ILE A 685 -14.80 11.69 23.82
CA ILE A 685 -14.35 12.90 23.14
C ILE A 685 -14.83 12.82 21.68
N ALA A 686 -15.69 13.74 21.30
CA ALA A 686 -16.21 13.88 19.95
C ALA A 686 -15.35 14.83 19.11
N ASN A 687 -15.21 14.57 17.81
CA ASN A 687 -14.46 15.45 16.91
C ASN A 687 -15.25 16.76 16.64
N PRO A 688 -14.74 17.94 17.02
CA PRO A 688 -15.42 19.22 16.78
C PRO A 688 -15.51 19.61 15.30
N GLU A 689 -14.77 18.94 14.40
CA GLU A 689 -14.94 19.14 12.95
C GLU A 689 -16.13 18.34 12.39
N TYR A 690 -16.61 17.31 13.08
CA TYR A 690 -17.75 16.50 12.65
C TYR A 690 -19.06 17.01 13.24
N PHE A 691 -19.05 17.45 14.50
CA PHE A 691 -20.22 18.00 15.18
C PHE A 691 -20.15 19.51 15.29
N HIS A 692 -21.22 20.21 14.92
CA HIS A 692 -21.23 21.68 14.81
C HIS A 692 -22.15 22.37 15.81
N SER A 693 -22.65 21.64 16.80
CA SER A 693 -23.61 22.12 17.80
C SER A 693 -23.40 21.43 19.15
N ASP A 694 -24.18 21.86 20.15
CA ASP A 694 -24.16 21.27 21.48
C ASP A 694 -24.47 19.77 21.43
N LEU A 695 -23.71 19.01 22.21
CA LEU A 695 -23.71 17.55 22.20
C LEU A 695 -24.37 16.98 23.44
N GLU A 696 -25.01 15.83 23.27
CA GLU A 696 -25.45 14.99 24.36
C GLU A 696 -24.93 13.55 24.18
N TYR A 697 -24.62 12.91 25.31
CA TYR A 697 -23.87 11.67 25.40
C TYR A 697 -24.66 10.61 26.17
N ALA A 698 -24.73 9.38 25.68
CA ALA A 698 -25.29 8.26 26.44
C ALA A 698 -24.23 7.17 26.61
N PHE A 699 -24.27 6.44 27.71
CA PHE A 699 -23.26 5.45 28.06
C PHE A 699 -23.91 4.17 28.56
N TYR A 700 -23.64 3.04 27.89
CA TYR A 700 -24.16 1.73 28.29
C TYR A 700 -23.00 0.87 28.76
N LEU A 701 -22.98 0.52 30.04
CA LEU A 701 -22.09 -0.48 30.59
C LEU A 701 -22.66 -1.87 30.28
N VAL A 702 -21.89 -2.69 29.59
CA VAL A 702 -22.25 -4.04 29.17
C VAL A 702 -21.29 -5.02 29.83
N ALA A 703 -21.83 -6.06 30.48
CA ALA A 703 -21.05 -7.12 31.12
C ALA A 703 -21.56 -8.48 30.62
N ILE A 704 -20.64 -9.36 30.19
CA ILE A 704 -20.97 -10.67 29.59
C ILE A 704 -22.04 -10.55 28.49
N GLY A 705 -21.91 -9.54 27.61
CA GLY A 705 -22.82 -9.34 26.48
C GLY A 705 -24.21 -8.77 26.81
N ALA A 706 -24.55 -8.52 28.08
CA ALA A 706 -25.81 -7.93 28.50
C ALA A 706 -25.63 -6.51 29.06
N LYS A 707 -26.59 -5.60 28.79
CA LYS A 707 -26.59 -4.24 29.37
C LYS A 707 -26.76 -4.34 30.89
N ALA A 708 -25.72 -3.96 31.62
CA ALA A 708 -25.70 -3.97 33.07
C ALA A 708 -26.23 -2.64 33.64
N GLN A 709 -25.76 -1.52 33.10
CA GLN A 709 -26.20 -0.17 33.52
C GLN A 709 -26.25 0.76 32.31
N VAL A 710 -27.14 1.75 32.38
CA VAL A 710 -27.38 2.72 31.31
C VAL A 710 -27.44 4.11 31.92
N LEU A 711 -26.63 5.01 31.38
CA LEU A 711 -26.79 6.45 31.53
C LEU A 711 -27.39 6.98 30.22
N GLU A 712 -28.62 7.48 30.28
CA GLU A 712 -29.27 8.13 29.15
C GLU A 712 -28.64 9.51 28.86
N TYR A 713 -29.02 10.13 27.74
CA TYR A 713 -28.34 11.30 27.19
C TYR A 713 -28.11 12.42 28.25
N THR A 714 -26.84 12.76 28.45
CA THR A 714 -26.33 13.79 29.37
C THR A 714 -25.47 14.79 28.60
N SER A 715 -25.36 16.03 29.07
CA SER A 715 -24.43 17.02 28.49
C SER A 715 -22.96 16.71 28.83
N SER A 716 -22.71 15.78 29.75
CA SER A 716 -21.35 15.43 30.18
C SER A 716 -20.70 14.42 29.21
N PRO A 717 -19.48 14.69 28.71
CA PRO A 717 -18.66 13.71 27.99
C PRO A 717 -18.11 12.61 28.92
N GLU A 718 -18.38 12.69 30.22
CA GLU A 718 -17.90 11.75 31.23
C GLU A 718 -19.04 11.07 31.97
N ALA A 719 -18.86 9.79 32.29
CA ALA A 719 -19.80 8.99 33.07
C ALA A 719 -19.09 8.11 34.09
N GLN A 720 -19.76 7.84 35.21
CA GLN A 720 -19.30 6.89 36.22
C GLN A 720 -20.38 5.84 36.50
N PHE A 721 -19.95 4.58 36.60
CA PHE A 721 -20.80 3.46 37.00
C PHE A 721 -20.22 2.79 38.26
N VAL A 722 -21.09 2.21 39.07
CA VAL A 722 -20.70 1.42 40.26
C VAL A 722 -21.16 -0.01 40.07
N ILE A 723 -20.24 -0.97 40.07
CA ILE A 723 -20.50 -2.39 39.83
C ILE A 723 -20.48 -3.18 41.13
N SER A 724 -21.27 -4.25 41.20
CA SER A 724 -21.34 -5.16 42.35
C SER A 724 -20.16 -6.13 42.40
N ASP A 725 -19.91 -6.74 43.57
CA ASP A 725 -18.78 -7.66 43.77
C ASP A 725 -18.84 -8.90 42.86
N ASP A 726 -20.04 -9.37 42.52
CA ASP A 726 -20.22 -10.49 41.57
C ASP A 726 -19.86 -10.11 40.12
N MET A 727 -19.69 -8.81 39.84
CA MET A 727 -19.26 -8.29 38.54
C MET A 727 -17.73 -8.12 38.44
N LEU A 728 -17.01 -8.27 39.55
CA LEU A 728 -15.55 -8.23 39.56
C LEU A 728 -14.97 -9.42 38.79
N GLY A 729 -13.93 -9.15 37.99
CA GLY A 729 -13.27 -10.16 37.15
C GLY A 729 -14.01 -10.58 35.87
N LYS A 730 -15.24 -10.10 35.63
CA LYS A 730 -15.95 -10.32 34.37
C LYS A 730 -15.48 -9.34 33.29
N SER A 731 -15.53 -9.76 32.02
CA SER A 731 -15.27 -8.87 30.88
C SER A 731 -16.40 -7.85 30.73
N MET A 732 -16.01 -6.58 30.60
CA MET A 732 -16.95 -5.45 30.52
C MET A 732 -16.55 -4.51 29.38
N GLU A 733 -17.54 -3.91 28.73
CA GLU A 733 -17.37 -2.87 27.72
C GLU A 733 -18.33 -1.72 27.99
N VAL A 734 -17.99 -0.53 27.52
CA VAL A 734 -18.90 0.62 27.51
C VAL A 734 -19.21 0.99 26.07
N ARG A 735 -20.50 1.12 25.76
CA ARG A 735 -20.97 1.70 24.50
C ARG A 735 -21.32 3.16 24.76
N SER A 736 -20.50 4.06 24.23
CA SER A 736 -20.73 5.50 24.32
C SER A 736 -21.36 5.99 23.03
N PHE A 737 -22.42 6.78 23.17
CA PHE A 737 -23.13 7.44 22.09
C PHE A 737 -22.93 8.93 22.24
N VAL A 738 -22.81 9.63 21.12
CA VAL A 738 -22.86 11.10 21.07
C VAL A 738 -23.79 11.51 19.94
N ARG A 739 -24.56 12.58 20.13
CA ARG A 739 -25.38 13.17 19.06
C ARG A 739 -25.50 14.68 19.25
N GLU A 740 -25.82 15.38 18.16
CA GLU A 740 -26.20 16.80 18.23
C GLU A 740 -27.59 16.95 18.87
N ILE A 741 -27.76 17.91 19.77
CA ILE A 741 -29.06 18.22 20.39
C ILE A 741 -30.06 18.68 19.32
N ILE A 742 -29.61 19.51 18.37
CA ILE A 742 -30.44 20.09 17.31
C ILE A 742 -30.69 19.12 16.14
N ASN A 743 -29.87 18.08 16.00
CA ASN A 743 -30.03 17.03 14.97
C ASN A 743 -29.72 15.65 15.56
N PRO A 744 -30.68 15.03 16.28
CA PRO A 744 -30.47 13.75 16.96
C PRO A 744 -30.13 12.57 16.05
N ASP A 745 -30.36 12.70 14.74
CA ASP A 745 -30.01 11.70 13.73
C ASP A 745 -28.53 11.73 13.36
N LYS A 746 -27.86 12.88 13.58
CA LYS A 746 -26.40 13.01 13.47
C LYS A 746 -25.76 12.51 14.77
N LYS A 747 -25.65 11.19 14.87
CA LYS A 747 -25.15 10.48 16.04
C LYS A 747 -24.03 9.51 15.70
N MET A 748 -23.15 9.28 16.66
CA MET A 748 -22.07 8.30 16.58
C MET A 748 -22.06 7.42 17.82
N MET A 749 -21.55 6.20 17.66
CA MET A 749 -21.38 5.25 18.75
C MET A 749 -19.99 4.62 18.68
N LYS A 750 -19.39 4.38 19.84
CA LYS A 750 -18.16 3.62 19.97
C LYS A 750 -18.24 2.70 21.19
N THR A 751 -17.82 1.45 20.98
CA THR A 751 -17.70 0.45 22.04
C THR A 751 -16.24 0.35 22.47
N THR A 752 -15.98 0.46 23.76
CA THR A 752 -14.63 0.44 24.34
C THR A 752 -14.58 -0.55 25.50
N PRO A 753 -13.60 -1.47 25.55
CA PRO A 753 -13.44 -2.36 26.70
C PRO A 753 -13.07 -1.56 27.96
N VAL A 754 -13.58 -1.98 29.12
CA VAL A 754 -13.21 -1.39 30.42
C VAL A 754 -11.86 -1.96 30.86
N VAL A 755 -10.88 -1.08 31.05
CA VAL A 755 -9.52 -1.47 31.44
C VAL A 755 -9.32 -1.25 32.94
N GLU A 756 -8.71 -2.22 33.64
CA GLU A 756 -8.43 -2.08 35.07
C GLU A 756 -7.34 -1.03 35.31
N SER A 757 -7.61 -0.08 36.21
CA SER A 757 -6.62 0.92 36.63
C SER A 757 -5.54 0.18 37.40
N ARG A 758 -4.32 0.16 36.84
CA ARG A 758 -3.17 -0.34 37.58
C ARG A 758 -2.92 0.66 38.71
N LYS A 759 -3.10 0.22 39.96
CA LYS A 759 -2.50 0.93 41.10
C LYS A 759 -1.00 1.08 40.79
N MET A 760 -0.54 2.33 40.75
CA MET A 760 0.89 2.64 40.68
C MET A 760 1.64 1.97 41.82
#